data_AF-A0A938U1W4-F1
#
_entry.id   AF-A0A938U1W4-F1
#
_cell.length_a   1.000
_cell.length_b   1.000
_cell.length_c   1.000
_cell.angle_alpha   90.00
_cell.angle_beta   90.00
_cell.angle_gamma   90.00
#
_symmetry.space_group_name_H-M   'P 1'
#
loop_
_entity.id
_entity.type
_entity.pdbx_description
1 polymer ?
#
loop_
_entity_poly.entity_id
_entity_poly.type
_entity_poly.pdbx_seq_one_letter_code
_entity_poly.pdbx_strand_id
1 'polypeptide(L)'
;MGDRMTSTTPGMTLMTHEPSPNPSGRIWAGALSRLRGARAATAACSGVVGALLLCGPLWSTSTRAQDDGFSFDIVEEGVKDVDTARLDAARDLVNQERFGEALGEMEAILADKSLKKHHEQTEYAAAKALYRMGAYHAALARFQKILDVGPKHPQYAESRNWLFFVSRKIKDELAALQMVSIYAKAEDIPAEQQSELSYALARFYFLLALNQGARGVEVQSTELEASPDAPLDAPPDGEAPAGTPKPADDDGFNFSGDDLGGGDDDGFGFDFSGAESKPAAKQTKSKKKSKEKADEKKPADTPPPAASPPVPPRRATPARAAHKAENPKSAEESLSAALKAVERVDEGFALSAQSTYLKGLINFARGEFEPSVKAFREVVRRTNPRGGGVENEKLREMALFSLARVHYQFEQFRYAIFYYDRISRDSEAWLDAVFESSWAHFRLGEYEKALGNLVTLQSPFFIDEYYPESSILKAITFYENCRYPEARAFLGEFKQNYGGVLGELERLVGAPKGEASTGGAANEVVAPRTAEQLFTELTELEKKVSEGKDDAARSIALTARLLRLALSDKRVAGFREAISEIDDEKAMLAATPPPFKGGIMHTELMKRLDDRRAELVRDAGTLLRDKLEAERAFLRDLTAKLLRIEFEIEKMEKEALEASLANQNQTVNLDKYSFTAATDDERLYWPFEGEYWRDELGAYQYTLTKGCRPPEETTITGN
;
A
#
# COMPACT_ATOMS: atom_id res chain seq x y z
N MET A 1 69.36 21.24 1.00
CA MET A 1 69.40 20.00 1.79
C MET A 1 68.29 20.15 2.82
N GLY A 2 67.06 19.75 2.48
CA GLY A 2 66.47 18.43 2.80
C GLY A 2 65.74 18.59 4.15
N ASP A 3 64.45 18.32 4.35
CA ASP A 3 63.64 17.21 3.86
C ASP A 3 62.12 17.52 3.88
N ARG A 4 61.38 16.65 3.16
CA ARG A 4 59.92 16.55 3.03
C ARG A 4 59.21 16.34 4.38
N MET A 5 58.00 16.91 4.52
CA MET A 5 56.89 16.26 5.22
C MET A 5 55.61 16.41 4.39
N THR A 6 55.06 15.26 4.06
CA THR A 6 53.81 14.99 3.33
C THR A 6 52.61 15.34 4.19
N SER A 7 51.70 16.21 3.71
CA SER A 7 50.38 16.41 4.34
C SER A 7 49.33 15.53 3.65
N THR A 8 48.98 14.43 4.31
CA THR A 8 47.83 13.59 4.01
C THR A 8 46.55 14.39 4.26
N THR A 9 45.72 14.56 3.24
CA THR A 9 44.42 15.22 3.35
C THR A 9 43.43 14.24 3.97
N PRO A 10 42.66 14.60 5.01
CA PRO A 10 41.62 13.72 5.53
C PRO A 10 40.41 13.76 4.60
N GLY A 11 40.07 12.62 4.00
CA GLY A 11 38.82 12.41 3.30
C GLY A 11 37.66 12.48 4.30
N MET A 12 36.74 13.42 4.06
CA MET A 12 35.61 13.68 4.94
C MET A 12 34.44 12.73 4.57
N THR A 13 34.31 11.65 5.34
CA THR A 13 33.18 10.72 5.33
C THR A 13 31.99 11.37 6.05
N LEU A 14 31.05 12.00 5.33
CA LEU A 14 29.90 12.64 6.00
C LEU A 14 28.56 12.64 5.22
N MET A 15 28.43 11.88 4.13
CA MET A 15 27.13 11.65 3.47
C MET A 15 26.71 10.19 3.35
N THR A 16 27.47 9.24 3.91
CA THR A 16 27.12 7.81 3.90
C THR A 16 26.13 7.40 5.00
N HIS A 17 25.81 8.29 5.94
CA HIS A 17 25.08 7.96 7.18
C HIS A 17 23.76 8.71 7.39
N GLU A 18 23.15 9.27 6.34
CA GLU A 18 21.75 9.71 6.45
C GLU A 18 20.80 8.58 6.08
N PRO A 19 19.70 8.37 6.83
CA PRO A 19 18.65 7.47 6.39
C PRO A 19 18.09 8.02 5.08
N SER A 20 18.42 7.33 3.99
CA SER A 20 17.73 7.44 2.70
C SER A 20 16.22 7.45 2.99
N PRO A 21 15.40 8.31 2.33
CA PRO A 21 13.95 8.20 2.44
C PRO A 21 13.58 6.78 2.07
N ASN A 22 13.26 6.00 3.10
CA ASN A 22 13.21 4.57 2.99
C ASN A 22 12.11 4.22 1.97
N PRO A 23 12.40 3.46 0.89
CA PRO A 23 11.36 2.97 -0.01
C PRO A 23 10.29 2.14 0.73
N SER A 24 10.49 1.83 2.01
CA SER A 24 9.48 1.30 2.93
C SER A 24 8.19 2.13 3.01
N GLY A 25 8.23 3.45 2.80
CA GLY A 25 7.01 4.26 2.66
C GLY A 25 6.18 3.89 1.42
N ARG A 26 6.85 3.51 0.32
CA ARG A 26 6.22 3.06 -0.93
C ARG A 26 5.73 1.61 -0.88
N ILE A 27 6.26 0.77 0.03
CA ILE A 27 5.80 -0.62 0.23
C ILE A 27 4.29 -0.64 0.51
N TRP A 28 3.80 0.29 1.33
CA TRP A 28 2.41 0.31 1.76
C TRP A 28 1.47 1.02 0.78
N ALA A 29 1.91 2.13 0.17
CA ALA A 29 1.12 2.86 -0.82
C ALA A 29 0.88 2.05 -2.12
N GLY A 30 1.87 1.27 -2.57
CA GLY A 30 1.78 0.43 -3.76
C GLY A 30 0.96 -0.86 -3.55
N ALA A 31 1.06 -1.50 -2.37
CA ALA A 31 0.37 -2.75 -2.09
C ALA A 31 -1.15 -2.60 -1.89
N LEU A 32 -1.59 -1.50 -1.26
CA LEU A 32 -3.00 -1.21 -1.00
C LEU A 32 -3.82 -0.97 -2.25
N SER A 33 -3.22 -0.34 -3.26
CA SER A 33 -3.93 -0.01 -4.50
C SER A 33 -4.11 -1.26 -5.40
N ARG A 34 -3.16 -2.19 -5.43
CA ARG A 34 -3.10 -3.23 -6.48
C ARG A 34 -3.81 -4.57 -6.16
N LEU A 35 -4.40 -4.74 -4.98
CA LEU A 35 -5.05 -6.00 -4.55
C LEU A 35 -6.49 -6.26 -5.07
N ARG A 36 -7.08 -5.35 -5.86
CA ARG A 36 -8.34 -5.60 -6.58
C ARG A 36 -8.07 -5.75 -8.08
N GLY A 37 -8.32 -6.93 -8.64
CA GLY A 37 -8.23 -7.16 -10.09
C GLY A 37 -8.44 -8.61 -10.52
N ALA A 38 -9.70 -9.01 -10.69
CA ALA A 38 -10.10 -10.05 -11.64
C ALA A 38 -11.55 -9.77 -12.08
N ARG A 39 -11.73 -9.05 -13.19
CA ARG A 39 -12.86 -9.19 -14.13
C ARG A 39 -12.64 -8.35 -15.41
N ALA A 40 -12.52 -9.10 -16.51
CA ALA A 40 -12.78 -8.82 -17.92
C ALA A 40 -12.49 -7.42 -18.50
N ALA A 41 -11.48 -7.36 -19.37
CA ALA A 41 -11.31 -6.34 -20.39
C ALA A 41 -12.23 -6.63 -21.59
N THR A 42 -13.07 -5.68 -21.98
CA THR A 42 -13.68 -5.62 -23.32
C THR A 42 -12.97 -4.57 -24.15
N ALA A 43 -12.28 -5.01 -25.19
CA ALA A 43 -11.55 -4.18 -26.14
C ALA A 43 -12.51 -3.36 -27.02
N ALA A 44 -12.21 -2.07 -27.16
CA ALA A 44 -12.84 -1.18 -28.12
C ALA A 44 -11.95 -1.08 -29.38
N CYS A 45 -12.46 -1.49 -30.54
CA CYS A 45 -11.91 -1.15 -31.85
C CYS A 45 -12.86 -0.20 -32.57
N SER A 46 -12.37 0.98 -32.95
CA SER A 46 -13.04 1.93 -33.84
C SER A 46 -12.40 1.89 -35.22
N GLY A 47 -13.22 1.87 -36.29
CA GLY A 47 -12.74 1.93 -37.67
C GLY A 47 -13.82 1.87 -38.78
N VAL A 48 -14.57 2.96 -38.95
CA VAL A 48 -14.89 3.66 -40.24
C VAL A 48 -15.56 2.91 -41.44
N VAL A 49 -16.81 3.35 -41.72
CA VAL A 49 -17.51 3.60 -43.02
C VAL A 49 -18.13 2.45 -43.85
N GLY A 50 -19.44 2.60 -44.15
CA GLY A 50 -20.07 2.10 -45.38
C GLY A 50 -21.52 1.63 -45.24
N ALA A 51 -22.47 2.41 -45.74
CA ALA A 51 -23.92 2.19 -45.66
C ALA A 51 -24.46 1.00 -46.48
N LEU A 52 -25.50 0.30 -45.99
CA LEU A 52 -26.77 0.06 -46.73
C LEU A 52 -27.88 -0.58 -45.87
N LEU A 53 -29.05 0.04 -45.98
CA LEU A 53 -30.45 -0.25 -45.62
C LEU A 53 -30.99 -1.69 -45.34
N LEU A 54 -31.95 -1.71 -44.40
CA LEU A 54 -33.18 -2.54 -44.25
C LEU A 54 -33.11 -3.94 -43.59
N CYS A 55 -33.53 -4.04 -42.32
CA CYS A 55 -34.59 -4.95 -41.82
C CYS A 55 -34.76 -4.90 -40.27
N GLY A 56 -36.00 -4.61 -39.80
CA GLY A 56 -36.72 -5.02 -38.57
C GLY A 56 -36.03 -5.15 -37.18
N PRO A 57 -36.68 -4.70 -36.07
CA PRO A 57 -36.10 -4.76 -34.73
C PRO A 57 -36.23 -6.17 -34.15
N LEU A 58 -35.10 -6.86 -33.97
CA LEU A 58 -35.00 -8.05 -33.14
C LEU A 58 -34.72 -7.63 -31.70
N TRP A 59 -35.62 -8.06 -30.82
CA TRP A 59 -35.54 -7.86 -29.39
C TRP A 59 -34.19 -8.27 -28.81
N SER A 60 -33.64 -7.38 -28.00
CA SER A 60 -32.58 -7.67 -27.04
C SER A 60 -33.04 -8.80 -26.12
N THR A 61 -32.48 -9.99 -26.29
CA THR A 61 -32.54 -11.02 -25.26
C THR A 61 -31.67 -10.55 -24.11
N SER A 62 -32.30 -10.09 -23.04
CA SER A 62 -31.67 -9.90 -21.75
C SER A 62 -30.89 -11.17 -21.41
N THR A 63 -29.57 -11.04 -21.26
CA THR A 63 -28.73 -12.05 -20.64
C THR A 63 -29.27 -12.29 -19.24
N ARG A 64 -29.98 -13.40 -19.08
CA ARG A 64 -30.47 -13.93 -17.82
C ARG A 64 -29.26 -14.13 -16.91
N ALA A 65 -29.28 -13.54 -15.72
CA ALA A 65 -28.36 -13.88 -14.67
C ALA A 65 -28.36 -15.40 -14.50
N GLN A 66 -27.18 -16.01 -14.62
CA GLN A 66 -26.97 -17.41 -14.31
C GLN A 66 -27.23 -17.56 -12.80
N ASP A 67 -28.22 -18.37 -12.46
CA ASP A 67 -28.53 -18.79 -11.09
C ASP A 67 -27.28 -19.43 -10.48
N ASP A 68 -26.62 -18.70 -9.57
CA ASP A 68 -25.69 -19.31 -8.62
C ASP A 68 -26.53 -20.15 -7.65
N GLY A 69 -26.31 -21.47 -7.67
CA GLY A 69 -27.18 -22.49 -7.10
C GLY A 69 -27.41 -22.39 -5.59
N PHE A 70 -28.37 -21.56 -5.19
CA PHE A 70 -28.97 -21.53 -3.85
C PHE A 70 -30.50 -21.47 -3.98
N SER A 71 -31.09 -22.58 -4.41
CA SER A 71 -32.54 -22.83 -4.24
C SER A 71 -32.78 -23.24 -2.79
N PHE A 72 -33.24 -22.29 -1.97
CA PHE A 72 -33.87 -22.63 -0.69
C PHE A 72 -35.30 -23.08 -0.97
N ASP A 73 -35.52 -24.40 -1.00
CA ASP A 73 -36.86 -24.95 -0.89
C ASP A 73 -37.40 -24.61 0.50
N ILE A 74 -38.36 -23.67 0.52
CA ILE A 74 -39.13 -23.33 1.70
C ILE A 74 -40.13 -24.46 1.92
N VAL A 75 -39.77 -25.43 2.76
CA VAL A 75 -40.76 -26.35 3.34
C VAL A 75 -41.28 -25.70 4.61
N GLU A 76 -42.37 -24.94 4.49
CA GLU A 76 -43.14 -24.47 5.64
C GLU A 76 -44.30 -25.43 5.89
N GLU A 77 -44.25 -26.09 7.05
CA GLU A 77 -45.27 -27.00 7.54
C GLU A 77 -46.51 -26.21 7.96
N GLY A 78 -47.62 -26.43 7.25
CA GLY A 78 -48.82 -25.61 7.35
C GLY A 78 -49.60 -25.81 8.65
N VAL A 79 -49.77 -24.72 9.40
CA VAL A 79 -50.89 -24.54 10.34
C VAL A 79 -51.56 -23.20 10.00
N LYS A 80 -52.81 -23.26 9.53
CA LYS A 80 -53.58 -22.08 9.06
C LYS A 80 -54.10 -21.26 10.24
N ASP A 81 -53.30 -20.28 10.66
CA ASP A 81 -53.72 -19.11 11.43
C ASP A 81 -53.92 -17.94 10.46
N VAL A 82 -54.96 -17.10 10.65
CA VAL A 82 -55.27 -15.96 9.75
C VAL A 82 -54.08 -14.99 9.65
N ASP A 83 -53.31 -14.91 10.73
CA ASP A 83 -52.13 -14.06 10.86
C ASP A 83 -50.93 -14.59 10.05
N THR A 84 -50.80 -15.91 9.93
CA THR A 84 -49.76 -16.55 9.08
C THR A 84 -50.07 -16.33 7.60
N ALA A 85 -51.35 -16.37 7.22
CA ALA A 85 -51.78 -16.10 5.85
C ALA A 85 -51.42 -14.68 5.37
N ARG A 86 -51.37 -13.69 6.29
CA ARG A 86 -50.98 -12.32 5.94
C ARG A 86 -49.48 -12.19 5.65
N LEU A 87 -48.63 -12.91 6.39
CA LEU A 87 -47.20 -12.97 6.12
C LEU A 87 -46.91 -13.72 4.80
N ASP A 88 -47.65 -14.79 4.52
CA ASP A 88 -47.52 -15.54 3.27
C ASP A 88 -47.94 -14.71 2.06
N ALA A 89 -49.04 -13.95 2.18
CA ALA A 89 -49.44 -13.00 1.15
C ALA A 89 -48.35 -11.95 0.88
N ALA A 90 -47.67 -11.45 1.92
CA ALA A 90 -46.54 -10.52 1.75
C ALA A 90 -45.35 -11.18 1.05
N ARG A 91 -45.07 -12.46 1.31
CA ARG A 91 -44.01 -13.23 0.61
C ARG A 91 -44.37 -13.51 -0.85
N ASP A 92 -45.64 -13.77 -1.15
CA ASP A 92 -46.11 -13.92 -2.53
C ASP A 92 -45.93 -12.64 -3.33
N LEU A 93 -46.14 -11.46 -2.71
CA LEU A 93 -45.84 -10.18 -3.34
C LEU A 93 -44.33 -10.04 -3.66
N VAL A 94 -43.43 -10.54 -2.80
CA VAL A 94 -41.99 -10.59 -3.10
C VAL A 94 -41.71 -11.50 -4.30
N ASN A 95 -42.36 -12.65 -4.39
CA ASN A 95 -42.21 -13.58 -5.52
C ASN A 95 -42.75 -12.99 -6.83
N GLN A 96 -43.70 -12.05 -6.76
CA GLN A 96 -44.22 -11.28 -7.89
C GLN A 96 -43.38 -10.03 -8.20
N GLU A 97 -42.22 -9.83 -7.55
CA GLU A 97 -41.38 -8.64 -7.69
C GLU A 97 -42.07 -7.31 -7.29
N ARG A 98 -43.20 -7.40 -6.56
CA ARG A 98 -43.96 -6.25 -6.06
C ARG A 98 -43.43 -5.81 -4.70
N PHE A 99 -42.16 -5.43 -4.67
CA PHE A 99 -41.42 -5.16 -3.43
C PHE A 99 -42.03 -4.03 -2.58
N GLY A 100 -42.55 -2.96 -3.20
CA GLY A 100 -43.15 -1.84 -2.47
C GLY A 100 -44.43 -2.21 -1.72
N GLU A 101 -45.23 -3.11 -2.28
CA GLU A 101 -46.42 -3.63 -1.62
C GLU A 101 -46.05 -4.65 -0.54
N ALA A 102 -45.12 -5.56 -0.85
CA ALA A 102 -44.62 -6.55 0.09
C ALA A 102 -44.03 -5.89 1.36
N LEU A 103 -43.13 -4.93 1.19
CA LEU A 103 -42.47 -4.24 2.31
C LEU A 103 -43.44 -3.39 3.11
N GLY A 104 -44.43 -2.77 2.46
CA GLY A 104 -45.46 -2.01 3.18
C GLY A 104 -46.41 -2.90 3.99
N GLU A 105 -46.77 -4.08 3.48
CA GLU A 105 -47.52 -5.07 4.28
C GLU A 105 -46.70 -5.63 5.44
N MET A 106 -45.41 -5.94 5.22
CA MET A 106 -44.51 -6.37 6.29
C MET A 106 -44.36 -5.29 7.36
N GLU A 107 -44.28 -4.02 6.97
CA GLU A 107 -44.27 -2.91 7.91
C GLU A 107 -45.57 -2.82 8.72
N ALA A 108 -46.73 -2.99 8.07
CA ALA A 108 -48.02 -3.00 8.75
C ALA A 108 -48.15 -4.17 9.75
N ILE A 109 -47.58 -5.34 9.44
CA ILE A 109 -47.51 -6.47 10.37
C ILE A 109 -46.62 -6.13 11.59
N LEU A 110 -45.45 -5.52 11.36
CA LEU A 110 -44.53 -5.10 12.43
C LEU A 110 -45.12 -4.00 13.31
N ALA A 111 -45.97 -3.14 12.76
CA ALA A 111 -46.67 -2.11 13.53
C ALA A 111 -47.79 -2.67 14.43
N ASP A 112 -48.40 -3.79 14.04
CA ASP A 112 -49.50 -4.40 14.78
C ASP A 112 -49.00 -5.17 16.01
N LYS A 113 -49.40 -4.72 17.20
CA LYS A 113 -49.01 -5.33 18.48
C LYS A 113 -49.66 -6.69 18.72
N SER A 114 -50.76 -7.01 18.04
CA SER A 114 -51.41 -8.32 18.14
C SER A 114 -50.58 -9.41 17.44
N LEU A 115 -49.85 -9.04 16.39
CA LEU A 115 -49.04 -9.94 15.55
C LEU A 115 -47.61 -10.16 16.06
N LYS A 116 -47.33 -9.87 17.34
CA LYS A 116 -45.98 -9.98 17.93
C LYS A 116 -45.32 -11.35 17.72
N LYS A 117 -46.11 -12.42 17.71
CA LYS A 117 -45.63 -13.78 17.44
C LYS A 117 -44.95 -13.92 16.07
N HIS A 118 -45.35 -13.11 15.09
CA HIS A 118 -44.83 -13.12 13.73
C HIS A 118 -43.83 -11.99 13.44
N HIS A 119 -43.54 -11.10 14.41
CA HIS A 119 -42.63 -9.97 14.19
C HIS A 119 -41.25 -10.44 13.77
N GLU A 120 -40.64 -11.36 14.50
CA GLU A 120 -39.27 -11.87 14.22
C GLU A 120 -39.18 -12.52 12.82
N GLN A 121 -40.20 -13.29 12.43
CA GLN A 121 -40.30 -13.89 11.08
C GLN A 121 -40.46 -12.81 9.99
N THR A 122 -41.23 -11.76 10.29
CA THR A 122 -41.48 -10.64 9.36
C THR A 122 -40.24 -9.76 9.20
N GLU A 123 -39.48 -9.52 10.27
CA GLU A 123 -38.22 -8.77 10.20
C GLU A 123 -37.20 -9.46 9.29
N TYR A 124 -37.09 -10.80 9.43
CA TYR A 124 -36.24 -11.61 8.57
C TYR A 124 -36.74 -11.66 7.12
N ALA A 125 -38.06 -11.76 6.91
CA ALA A 125 -38.65 -11.73 5.57
C ALA A 125 -38.41 -10.38 4.86
N ALA A 126 -38.52 -9.26 5.59
CA ALA A 126 -38.24 -7.93 5.07
C ALA A 126 -36.77 -7.76 4.66
N ALA A 127 -35.82 -8.31 5.44
CA ALA A 127 -34.41 -8.30 5.08
C ALA A 127 -34.14 -9.05 3.75
N LYS A 128 -34.75 -10.23 3.59
CA LYS A 128 -34.66 -11.01 2.33
C LYS A 128 -35.34 -10.30 1.15
N ALA A 129 -36.47 -9.62 1.39
CA ALA A 129 -37.18 -8.87 0.36
C ALA A 129 -36.31 -7.71 -0.17
N LEU A 130 -35.64 -6.96 0.72
CA LEU A 130 -34.70 -5.91 0.34
C LEU A 130 -33.50 -6.46 -0.45
N TYR A 131 -32.98 -7.62 -0.05
CA TYR A 131 -31.91 -8.29 -0.79
C TYR A 131 -32.34 -8.65 -2.22
N ARG A 132 -33.53 -9.27 -2.37
CA ARG A 132 -34.08 -9.63 -3.69
C ARG A 132 -34.39 -8.42 -4.56
N MET A 133 -34.73 -7.28 -3.95
CA MET A 133 -34.92 -6.01 -4.64
C MET A 133 -33.59 -5.41 -5.15
N GLY A 134 -32.44 -5.85 -4.62
CA GLY A 134 -31.12 -5.28 -4.93
C GLY A 134 -30.69 -4.15 -3.99
N ALA A 135 -31.46 -3.86 -2.94
CA ALA A 135 -31.10 -2.88 -1.92
C ALA A 135 -30.23 -3.53 -0.82
N TYR A 136 -28.96 -3.77 -1.15
CA TYR A 136 -28.07 -4.59 -0.34
C TYR A 136 -27.68 -3.94 0.99
N HIS A 137 -27.49 -2.61 1.02
CA HIS A 137 -27.18 -1.91 2.28
C HIS A 137 -28.39 -1.89 3.21
N ALA A 138 -29.59 -1.68 2.66
CA ALA A 138 -30.84 -1.76 3.40
C ALA A 138 -31.07 -3.17 3.94
N ALA A 139 -30.81 -4.21 3.14
CA ALA A 139 -30.87 -5.59 3.58
C ALA A 139 -29.88 -5.87 4.72
N LEU A 140 -28.62 -5.43 4.56
CA LEU A 140 -27.58 -5.56 5.59
C LEU A 140 -28.00 -4.88 6.90
N ALA A 141 -28.55 -3.67 6.82
CA ALA A 141 -29.04 -2.94 7.99
C ALA A 141 -30.19 -3.66 8.71
N ARG A 142 -31.09 -4.34 7.97
CA ARG A 142 -32.16 -5.16 8.57
C ARG A 142 -31.61 -6.44 9.20
N PHE A 143 -30.67 -7.14 8.55
CA PHE A 143 -29.99 -8.29 9.15
C PHE A 143 -29.21 -7.90 10.41
N GLN A 144 -28.54 -6.75 10.41
CA GLN A 144 -27.83 -6.23 11.57
C GLN A 144 -28.74 -6.08 12.80
N LYS A 145 -29.99 -5.61 12.63
CA LYS A 145 -30.95 -5.52 13.74
C LYS A 145 -31.22 -6.86 14.39
N ILE A 146 -31.41 -7.91 13.58
CA ILE A 146 -31.62 -9.28 14.06
C ILE A 146 -30.38 -9.77 14.83
N LEU A 147 -29.20 -9.49 14.29
CA LEU A 147 -27.92 -9.90 14.86
C LEU A 147 -27.59 -9.16 16.16
N ASP A 148 -28.02 -7.91 16.30
CA ASP A 148 -27.87 -7.11 17.51
C ASP A 148 -28.63 -7.73 18.69
N VAL A 149 -29.82 -8.30 18.44
CA VAL A 149 -30.60 -9.05 19.45
C VAL A 149 -29.86 -10.31 19.94
N GLY A 150 -29.11 -10.95 19.04
CA GLY A 150 -28.30 -12.12 19.34
C GLY A 150 -29.06 -13.45 19.32
N PRO A 151 -28.53 -14.51 19.94
CA PRO A 151 -29.09 -15.88 19.89
C PRO A 151 -30.52 -16.04 20.42
N LYS A 152 -31.09 -14.99 21.03
CA LYS A 152 -32.50 -14.97 21.46
C LYS A 152 -33.46 -14.83 20.29
N HIS A 153 -33.02 -14.22 19.19
CA HIS A 153 -33.83 -14.08 17.98
C HIS A 153 -33.86 -15.42 17.23
N PRO A 154 -35.03 -15.97 16.86
CA PRO A 154 -35.10 -17.30 16.23
C PRO A 154 -34.29 -17.39 14.94
N GLN A 155 -34.28 -16.33 14.13
CA GLN A 155 -33.54 -16.24 12.86
C GLN A 155 -32.10 -15.71 13.02
N TYR A 156 -31.51 -15.78 14.22
CA TYR A 156 -30.15 -15.29 14.46
C TYR A 156 -29.11 -16.06 13.65
N ALA A 157 -29.16 -17.40 13.65
CA ALA A 157 -28.19 -18.23 12.93
C ALA A 157 -28.29 -18.00 11.41
N GLU A 158 -29.51 -18.00 10.88
CA GLU A 158 -29.78 -17.79 9.46
C GLU A 158 -29.34 -16.39 9.02
N SER A 159 -29.56 -15.36 9.83
CA SER A 159 -29.13 -13.99 9.51
C SER A 159 -27.61 -13.84 9.46
N ARG A 160 -26.85 -14.66 10.20
CA ARG A 160 -25.37 -14.68 10.12
C ARG A 160 -24.91 -15.23 8.79
N ASN A 161 -25.55 -16.29 8.30
CA ASN A 161 -25.24 -16.88 6.99
C ASN A 161 -25.43 -15.83 5.88
N TRP A 162 -26.46 -15.00 5.97
CA TRP A 162 -26.73 -13.93 5.00
C TRP A 162 -25.64 -12.85 4.93
N LEU A 163 -24.91 -12.57 6.01
CA LEU A 163 -23.90 -11.49 6.02
C LEU A 163 -22.85 -11.68 4.93
N PHE A 164 -22.33 -12.90 4.80
CA PHE A 164 -21.31 -13.21 3.80
C PHE A 164 -21.83 -13.03 2.37
N PHE A 165 -23.06 -13.45 2.09
CA PHE A 165 -23.66 -13.31 0.76
C PHE A 165 -24.00 -11.87 0.42
N VAL A 166 -24.52 -11.10 1.38
CA VAL A 166 -24.80 -9.67 1.21
C VAL A 166 -23.49 -8.91 1.03
N SER A 167 -22.45 -9.22 1.80
CA SER A 167 -21.14 -8.55 1.69
C SER A 167 -20.48 -8.71 0.33
N ARG A 168 -20.73 -9.83 -0.37
CA ARG A 168 -20.21 -10.07 -1.72
C ARG A 168 -20.86 -9.20 -2.80
N LYS A 169 -22.01 -8.58 -2.50
CA LYS A 169 -22.74 -7.72 -3.44
C LYS A 169 -22.50 -6.23 -3.19
N ILE A 170 -21.93 -5.86 -2.04
CA ILE A 170 -21.67 -4.49 -1.64
C ILE A 170 -20.24 -4.07 -2.05
N LYS A 171 -20.10 -2.91 -2.70
CA LYS A 171 -18.80 -2.33 -3.07
C LYS A 171 -18.09 -1.68 -1.89
N ASP A 172 -18.85 -1.20 -0.89
CA ASP A 172 -18.37 -0.75 0.42
C ASP A 172 -17.84 -1.91 1.28
N GLU A 173 -16.71 -2.43 0.83
CA GLU A 173 -16.15 -3.69 1.33
C GLU A 173 -15.70 -3.62 2.78
N LEU A 174 -15.18 -2.49 3.25
CA LEU A 174 -14.67 -2.39 4.62
C LEU A 174 -15.82 -2.47 5.64
N ALA A 175 -16.94 -1.79 5.39
CA ALA A 175 -18.12 -1.91 6.26
C ALA A 175 -18.75 -3.29 6.20
N ALA A 176 -18.84 -3.87 5.00
CA ALA A 176 -19.38 -5.20 4.82
C ALA A 176 -18.53 -6.27 5.55
N LEU A 177 -17.20 -6.20 5.42
CA LEU A 177 -16.28 -7.12 6.08
C LEU A 177 -16.18 -6.89 7.59
N GLN A 178 -16.33 -5.65 8.06
CA GLN A 178 -16.42 -5.37 9.49
C GLN A 178 -17.64 -6.05 10.12
N MET A 179 -18.78 -6.09 9.42
CA MET A 179 -19.95 -6.81 9.89
C MET A 179 -19.71 -8.32 9.94
N VAL A 180 -19.06 -8.86 8.91
CA VAL A 180 -18.64 -10.27 8.86
C VAL A 180 -17.67 -10.58 10.01
N SER A 181 -16.69 -9.72 10.30
CA SER A 181 -15.71 -9.93 11.37
C SER A 181 -16.32 -9.93 12.77
N ILE A 182 -17.42 -9.20 12.97
CA ILE A 182 -18.11 -9.11 14.26
C ILE A 182 -19.05 -10.30 14.49
N TYR A 183 -19.76 -10.75 13.44
CA TYR A 183 -20.89 -11.68 13.60
C TYR A 183 -20.69 -13.05 12.97
N ALA A 184 -19.93 -13.17 11.88
CA ALA A 184 -19.74 -14.45 11.20
C ALA A 184 -18.71 -15.32 11.92
N LYS A 185 -18.93 -16.63 11.96
CA LYS A 185 -17.92 -17.62 12.35
C LYS A 185 -17.64 -18.55 11.17
N ALA A 186 -16.49 -19.21 11.23
CA ALA A 186 -16.09 -20.16 10.20
C ALA A 186 -17.09 -21.31 10.03
N GLU A 187 -17.76 -21.71 11.12
CA GLU A 187 -18.75 -22.79 11.11
C GLU A 187 -20.05 -22.47 10.35
N ASP A 188 -20.36 -21.19 10.16
CA ASP A 188 -21.60 -20.74 9.49
C ASP A 188 -21.47 -20.70 7.97
N ILE A 189 -20.25 -20.82 7.45
CA ILE A 189 -19.95 -20.68 6.03
C ILE A 189 -19.69 -22.06 5.40
N PRO A 190 -20.30 -22.36 4.24
CA PRO A 190 -20.03 -23.59 3.51
C PRO A 190 -18.53 -23.82 3.32
N ALA A 191 -18.08 -25.07 3.43
CA ALA A 191 -16.65 -25.43 3.33
C ALA A 191 -15.98 -24.86 2.08
N GLU A 192 -16.70 -24.86 0.95
CA GLU A 192 -16.25 -24.31 -0.35
C GLU A 192 -15.92 -22.80 -0.31
N GLN A 193 -16.56 -22.06 0.60
CA GLN A 193 -16.45 -20.60 0.71
C GLN A 193 -15.55 -20.16 1.89
N GLN A 194 -15.03 -21.11 2.68
CA GLN A 194 -14.19 -20.80 3.84
C GLN A 194 -12.88 -20.10 3.46
N SER A 195 -12.28 -20.47 2.32
CA SER A 195 -11.06 -19.83 1.81
C SER A 195 -11.33 -18.39 1.35
N GLU A 196 -12.47 -18.14 0.69
CA GLU A 196 -12.89 -16.80 0.28
C GLU A 196 -13.11 -15.89 1.49
N LEU A 197 -13.85 -16.38 2.51
CA LEU A 197 -14.03 -15.67 3.77
C LEU A 197 -12.69 -15.39 4.47
N SER A 198 -11.85 -16.42 4.59
CA SER A 198 -10.56 -16.33 5.29
C SER A 198 -9.63 -15.30 4.65
N TYR A 199 -9.57 -15.29 3.32
CA TYR A 199 -8.83 -14.27 2.55
C TYR A 199 -9.40 -12.87 2.78
N ALA A 200 -10.72 -12.70 2.73
CA ALA A 200 -11.36 -11.41 2.94
C ALA A 200 -11.15 -10.87 4.37
N LEU A 201 -11.28 -11.73 5.39
CA LEU A 201 -10.98 -11.39 6.78
C LEU A 201 -9.50 -11.05 6.99
N ALA A 202 -8.59 -11.82 6.38
CA ALA A 202 -7.17 -11.53 6.45
C ALA A 202 -6.86 -10.13 5.92
N ARG A 203 -7.44 -9.78 4.77
CA ARG A 203 -7.29 -8.46 4.19
C ARG A 203 -7.92 -7.37 5.05
N PHE A 204 -9.11 -7.59 5.60
CA PHE A 204 -9.76 -6.66 6.52
C PHE A 204 -8.87 -6.37 7.74
N TYR A 205 -8.38 -7.40 8.43
CA TYR A 205 -7.53 -7.23 9.61
C TYR A 205 -6.18 -6.57 9.26
N PHE A 206 -5.62 -6.86 8.09
CA PHE A 206 -4.41 -6.19 7.63
C PHE A 206 -4.63 -4.70 7.37
N LEU A 207 -5.76 -4.32 6.74
CA LEU A 207 -6.16 -2.93 6.57
C LEU A 207 -6.43 -2.23 7.91
N LEU A 208 -7.05 -2.94 8.85
CA LEU A 208 -7.28 -2.44 10.20
C LEU A 208 -5.96 -2.17 10.94
N ALA A 209 -4.98 -3.07 10.83
CA ALA A 209 -3.65 -2.88 11.40
C ALA A 209 -2.97 -1.62 10.87
N LEU A 210 -3.08 -1.39 9.56
CA LEU A 210 -2.54 -0.20 8.90
C LEU A 210 -3.16 1.09 9.42
N ASN A 211 -4.49 1.11 9.53
CA ASN A 211 -5.21 2.26 10.09
C ASN A 211 -4.85 2.50 11.56
N GLN A 212 -4.44 1.46 12.28
CA GLN A 212 -3.93 1.53 13.66
C GLN A 212 -2.43 1.91 13.73
N GLY A 213 -1.80 2.25 12.61
CA GLY A 213 -0.42 2.71 12.55
C GLY A 213 0.62 1.61 12.37
N ALA A 214 0.24 0.39 11.97
CA ALA A 214 1.20 -0.62 11.53
C ALA A 214 2.03 -0.05 10.37
N ARG A 215 3.34 0.07 10.59
CA ARG A 215 4.33 0.36 9.55
C ARG A 215 5.37 -0.75 9.67
N GLY A 216 5.79 -1.30 8.54
CA GLY A 216 6.83 -2.34 8.53
C GLY A 216 8.06 -1.90 9.33
N VAL A 217 8.76 -2.86 9.93
CA VAL A 217 9.88 -2.56 10.82
C VAL A 217 10.98 -1.85 10.04
N GLU A 218 11.29 -0.61 10.41
CA GLU A 218 12.50 0.08 9.97
C GLU A 218 13.68 -0.63 10.60
N VAL A 219 14.59 -1.15 9.77
CA VAL A 219 15.87 -1.67 10.26
C VAL A 219 16.66 -0.43 10.67
N GLN A 220 16.83 -0.25 11.98
CA GLN A 220 17.88 0.64 12.47
C GLN A 220 19.20 0.03 12.03
N SER A 221 19.96 0.73 11.20
CA SER A 221 21.36 0.41 10.98
C SER A 221 22.05 0.47 12.35
N THR A 222 22.35 -0.68 12.95
CA THR A 222 23.16 -0.73 14.16
C THR A 222 24.48 -0.04 13.86
N GLU A 223 24.76 1.04 14.59
CA GLU A 223 26.06 1.68 14.63
C GLU A 223 27.12 0.62 14.95
N LEU A 224 27.86 0.16 13.93
CA LEU A 224 29.19 -0.38 14.17
C LEU A 224 30.01 0.82 14.66
N GLU A 225 30.09 0.99 15.99
CA GLU A 225 31.08 1.88 16.58
C GLU A 225 32.47 1.39 16.15
N ALA A 226 33.00 2.01 15.10
CA ALA A 226 34.38 1.88 14.73
C ALA A 226 35.22 2.48 15.87
N SER A 227 35.80 1.61 16.69
CA SER A 227 36.80 2.00 17.68
C SER A 227 37.93 2.78 16.97
N PRO A 228 38.22 4.03 17.37
CA PRO A 228 39.01 4.97 16.56
C PRO A 228 40.53 4.69 16.44
N ASP A 229 41.03 3.52 16.85
CA ASP A 229 42.48 3.28 17.01
C ASP A 229 43.02 1.97 16.38
N ALA A 230 42.38 1.41 15.35
CA ALA A 230 42.98 0.30 14.59
C ALA A 230 43.71 0.84 13.33
N PRO A 231 45.05 0.72 13.21
CA PRO A 231 45.78 1.18 12.03
C PRO A 231 45.45 0.32 10.80
N LEU A 232 44.98 0.97 9.73
CA LEU A 232 44.83 0.40 8.39
C LEU A 232 46.19 0.38 7.68
N ASP A 233 47.07 -0.53 8.08
CA ASP A 233 48.25 -0.94 7.30
C ASP A 233 48.67 -2.34 7.75
N ALA A 234 48.02 -3.36 7.19
CA ALA A 234 48.53 -4.73 7.22
C ALA A 234 48.22 -5.41 5.88
N PRO A 235 49.23 -5.81 5.09
CA PRO A 235 49.01 -6.57 3.87
C PRO A 235 48.56 -8.00 4.24
N PRO A 236 47.69 -8.65 3.44
CA PRO A 236 47.41 -10.06 3.63
C PRO A 236 48.58 -10.89 3.05
N ASP A 237 49.55 -11.23 3.88
CA ASP A 237 50.48 -12.31 3.58
C ASP A 237 49.79 -13.65 3.89
N GLY A 238 49.54 -14.45 2.85
CA GLY A 238 49.02 -15.82 2.96
C GLY A 238 48.93 -16.50 1.61
N GLU A 239 49.89 -17.37 1.33
CA GLU A 239 50.10 -18.13 0.09
C GLU A 239 48.84 -18.84 -0.45
N ALA A 240 48.59 -18.68 -1.75
CA ALA A 240 47.70 -19.56 -2.50
C ALA A 240 48.44 -20.84 -2.95
N PRO A 241 47.86 -22.04 -2.80
CA PRO A 241 48.39 -23.21 -3.48
C PRO A 241 47.97 -23.18 -4.96
N ALA A 242 48.97 -23.38 -5.82
CA ALA A 242 48.85 -23.40 -7.27
C ALA A 242 48.01 -24.57 -7.80
N GLY A 243 47.14 -24.28 -8.77
CA GLY A 243 46.51 -25.24 -9.67
C GLY A 243 46.26 -24.60 -11.04
N THR A 244 46.87 -25.16 -12.08
CA THR A 244 46.84 -24.67 -13.48
C THR A 244 45.46 -24.76 -14.17
N PRO A 245 45.15 -23.91 -15.17
CA PRO A 245 43.82 -23.76 -15.74
C PRO A 245 43.52 -24.74 -16.91
N LYS A 246 42.23 -25.01 -17.14
CA LYS A 246 41.69 -25.53 -18.40
C LYS A 246 40.44 -24.71 -18.80
N PRO A 247 40.12 -24.60 -20.10
CA PRO A 247 39.39 -23.47 -20.66
C PRO A 247 37.87 -23.58 -20.50
N ALA A 248 37.26 -22.40 -20.66
CA ALA A 248 35.85 -22.06 -20.59
C ALA A 248 34.90 -22.98 -21.33
N ASP A 249 33.72 -23.16 -20.75
CA ASP A 249 32.44 -23.21 -21.46
C ASP A 249 31.52 -22.16 -20.82
N ASP A 250 30.89 -21.34 -21.67
CA ASP A 250 29.88 -20.34 -21.33
C ASP A 250 28.65 -21.02 -20.69
N ASP A 251 28.39 -20.75 -19.42
CA ASP A 251 27.09 -21.01 -18.82
C ASP A 251 26.42 -19.68 -18.46
N GLY A 252 25.72 -19.15 -19.46
CA GLY A 252 24.60 -18.25 -19.21
C GLY A 252 23.60 -18.92 -18.28
N PHE A 253 23.17 -18.19 -17.25
CA PHE A 253 22.20 -18.62 -16.24
C PHE A 253 20.93 -19.19 -16.91
N ASN A 254 20.88 -20.51 -17.08
CA ASN A 254 19.81 -21.22 -17.76
C ASN A 254 18.78 -21.71 -16.74
N PHE A 255 17.60 -21.09 -16.78
CA PHE A 255 16.42 -21.44 -15.99
C PHE A 255 15.73 -22.72 -16.50
N SER A 256 16.45 -23.85 -16.54
CA SER A 256 15.83 -25.17 -16.70
C SER A 256 15.42 -25.72 -15.33
N GLY A 257 14.26 -26.38 -15.28
CA GLY A 257 13.41 -26.58 -14.10
C GLY A 257 13.94 -27.39 -12.92
N ASP A 258 15.25 -27.66 -12.86
CA ASP A 258 15.88 -28.45 -11.79
C ASP A 258 16.72 -27.60 -10.80
N ASP A 259 16.89 -26.29 -11.01
CA ASP A 259 17.69 -25.41 -10.12
C ASP A 259 16.86 -24.43 -9.26
N LEU A 260 15.58 -24.76 -9.05
CA LEU A 260 14.81 -24.21 -7.92
C LEU A 260 14.65 -25.33 -6.90
N GLY A 261 15.75 -25.59 -6.18
CA GLY A 261 15.92 -26.63 -5.16
C GLY A 261 14.65 -26.97 -4.40
N GLY A 262 14.01 -28.05 -4.86
CA GLY A 262 13.10 -28.87 -4.07
C GLY A 262 13.85 -30.16 -3.75
N GLY A 263 14.43 -30.22 -2.56
CA GLY A 263 15.14 -31.40 -2.06
C GLY A 263 16.10 -31.01 -0.95
N ASP A 264 15.65 -31.26 0.28
CA ASP A 264 16.37 -31.46 1.53
C ASP A 264 17.79 -30.85 1.67
N ASP A 265 17.92 -29.96 2.65
CA ASP A 265 19.14 -29.57 3.37
C ASP A 265 20.46 -29.62 2.57
N ASP A 266 20.90 -28.49 2.00
CA ASP A 266 22.30 -28.03 2.04
C ASP A 266 22.44 -26.59 1.47
N GLY A 267 22.95 -25.66 2.29
CA GLY A 267 23.99 -24.75 1.81
C GLY A 267 23.67 -23.35 1.27
N PHE A 268 22.52 -22.71 1.53
CA PHE A 268 22.42 -21.24 1.40
C PHE A 268 21.65 -20.64 2.58
N GLY A 269 22.36 -20.46 3.70
CA GLY A 269 21.85 -19.75 4.86
C GLY A 269 21.71 -18.25 4.55
N PHE A 270 20.46 -17.78 4.46
CA PHE A 270 20.14 -16.36 4.52
C PHE A 270 20.29 -15.92 5.98
N ASP A 271 21.45 -15.36 6.31
CA ASP A 271 21.71 -14.84 7.65
C ASP A 271 21.29 -13.36 7.74
N PHE A 272 20.19 -13.10 8.46
CA PHE A 272 19.76 -11.75 8.83
C PHE A 272 20.38 -11.27 10.15
N SER A 273 21.30 -12.04 10.77
CA SER A 273 21.92 -11.72 12.06
C SER A 273 23.19 -10.88 11.92
N GLY A 274 23.01 -9.62 11.55
CA GLY A 274 23.98 -8.58 11.88
C GLY A 274 23.79 -8.13 13.34
N ALA A 275 24.74 -8.48 14.20
CA ALA A 275 24.96 -7.97 15.56
C ALA A 275 24.09 -8.53 16.73
N GLU A 276 24.44 -9.73 17.21
CA GLU A 276 24.33 -10.05 18.65
C GLU A 276 25.62 -10.72 19.16
N SER A 277 26.35 -10.03 20.05
CA SER A 277 27.51 -10.60 20.75
C SER A 277 27.08 -11.26 22.07
N LYS A 278 27.31 -12.58 22.16
CA LYS A 278 27.24 -13.33 23.42
C LYS A 278 28.40 -12.95 24.35
N PRO A 279 28.25 -13.21 25.65
CA PRO A 279 29.27 -14.05 26.26
C PRO A 279 28.68 -15.23 27.03
N ALA A 280 29.28 -16.40 26.79
CA ALA A 280 29.11 -17.59 27.61
C ALA A 280 30.04 -17.50 28.83
N ALA A 281 29.57 -17.91 30.02
CA ALA A 281 30.26 -18.90 30.86
C ALA A 281 29.51 -19.25 32.16
N LYS A 282 29.35 -20.57 32.33
CA LYS A 282 29.46 -21.37 33.55
C LYS A 282 28.29 -21.42 34.56
N GLN A 283 27.58 -22.54 34.46
CA GLN A 283 26.91 -23.23 35.54
C GLN A 283 27.86 -23.53 36.72
N THR A 284 27.40 -23.31 37.96
CA THR A 284 27.62 -24.26 39.06
C THR A 284 26.50 -24.18 40.12
N LYS A 285 26.06 -25.36 40.55
CA LYS A 285 25.06 -25.67 41.58
C LYS A 285 25.43 -25.16 42.98
N SER A 286 24.43 -24.76 43.78
CA SER A 286 24.30 -25.26 45.17
C SER A 286 22.95 -24.92 45.82
N LYS A 287 22.24 -25.96 46.24
CA LYS A 287 21.20 -25.94 47.29
C LYS A 287 21.81 -25.52 48.63
N LYS A 288 21.13 -24.68 49.42
CA LYS A 288 20.88 -24.98 50.85
C LYS A 288 19.81 -24.08 51.48
N LYS A 289 18.87 -24.75 52.17
CA LYS A 289 17.94 -24.24 53.18
C LYS A 289 18.69 -23.60 54.36
N SER A 290 18.11 -22.55 54.94
CA SER A 290 17.91 -22.45 56.40
C SER A 290 16.83 -21.41 56.72
N LYS A 291 16.13 -21.67 57.83
CA LYS A 291 14.86 -21.12 58.29
C LYS A 291 15.05 -20.75 59.76
N GLU A 292 14.69 -19.54 60.18
CA GLU A 292 14.42 -19.10 61.58
C GLU A 292 13.93 -17.63 61.50
N LYS A 293 12.72 -17.20 61.90
CA LYS A 293 12.07 -17.04 63.24
C LYS A 293 12.98 -16.31 64.26
N ALA A 294 12.60 -15.25 64.98
CA ALA A 294 11.30 -14.69 65.35
C ALA A 294 11.42 -13.26 65.96
N ASP A 295 10.27 -12.58 66.05
CA ASP A 295 9.74 -11.72 67.14
C ASP A 295 10.30 -10.32 67.56
N GLU A 296 9.35 -9.37 67.43
CA GLU A 296 8.87 -8.35 68.41
C GLU A 296 9.47 -6.92 68.53
N LYS A 297 8.51 -5.96 68.46
CA LYS A 297 8.34 -4.66 69.17
C LYS A 297 8.75 -3.30 68.53
N LYS A 298 7.72 -2.46 68.36
CA LYS A 298 7.62 -1.02 68.03
C LYS A 298 7.90 -0.14 69.30
N PRO A 299 8.18 1.20 69.23
CA PRO A 299 7.22 2.25 68.80
C PRO A 299 7.86 3.48 68.07
N ALA A 300 7.17 4.11 67.10
CA ALA A 300 6.39 5.39 67.15
C ALA A 300 7.18 6.68 66.84
N ASP A 301 6.87 7.32 65.70
CA ASP A 301 6.38 8.71 65.63
C ASP A 301 5.79 9.04 64.23
N THR A 302 4.65 9.73 64.23
CA THR A 302 3.68 10.10 63.16
C THR A 302 4.11 11.30 62.28
N PRO A 303 3.33 11.76 61.25
CA PRO A 303 2.40 11.11 60.30
C PRO A 303 2.60 11.58 58.81
N PRO A 304 2.04 10.88 57.79
CA PRO A 304 1.87 11.43 56.43
C PRO A 304 0.42 11.95 56.18
N PRO A 305 0.22 12.88 55.22
CA PRO A 305 -1.07 13.53 54.99
C PRO A 305 -2.08 12.69 54.16
N ALA A 306 -3.32 12.75 54.63
CA ALA A 306 -4.62 12.67 53.94
C ALA A 306 -4.86 11.55 52.88
N ALA A 307 -5.55 10.50 53.33
CA ALA A 307 -6.22 9.52 52.49
C ALA A 307 -7.40 10.13 51.72
N SER A 308 -7.48 9.86 50.42
CA SER A 308 -8.68 10.05 49.61
C SER A 308 -9.75 8.99 49.97
N PRO A 309 -11.05 9.32 49.93
CA PRO A 309 -12.12 8.41 50.35
C PRO A 309 -12.26 7.20 49.40
N PRO A 310 -12.81 6.07 49.89
CA PRO A 310 -12.96 4.86 49.09
C PRO A 310 -13.91 5.09 47.93
N VAL A 311 -13.41 4.82 46.71
CA VAL A 311 -14.20 4.82 45.49
C VAL A 311 -15.32 3.76 45.65
N PRO A 312 -16.61 4.12 45.51
CA PRO A 312 -17.69 3.15 45.56
C PRO A 312 -17.50 2.13 44.43
N PRO A 313 -17.93 0.85 44.61
CA PRO A 313 -17.74 -0.17 43.59
C PRO A 313 -18.30 0.34 42.27
N ARG A 314 -17.43 0.44 41.25
CA ARG A 314 -17.84 0.81 39.90
C ARG A 314 -19.01 -0.10 39.53
N ARG A 315 -20.15 0.53 39.25
CA ARG A 315 -21.30 -0.13 38.63
C ARG A 315 -20.77 -1.03 37.53
N ALA A 316 -21.12 -2.31 37.59
CA ALA A 316 -20.80 -3.26 36.56
C ALA A 316 -21.16 -2.65 35.20
N THR A 317 -20.17 -2.60 34.31
CA THR A 317 -20.40 -2.39 32.88
C THR A 317 -21.50 -3.37 32.44
N PRO A 318 -22.44 -2.96 31.57
CA PRO A 318 -23.44 -3.89 31.07
C PRO A 318 -22.71 -5.08 30.46
N ALA A 319 -23.15 -6.29 30.81
CA ALA A 319 -22.57 -7.54 30.35
C ALA A 319 -22.39 -7.49 28.82
N ARG A 320 -21.14 -7.55 28.39
CA ARG A 320 -20.71 -7.62 26.99
C ARG A 320 -21.55 -8.69 26.28
N ALA A 321 -22.21 -8.33 25.18
CA ALA A 321 -23.01 -9.24 24.39
C ALA A 321 -22.12 -10.38 23.86
N ALA A 322 -22.19 -11.57 24.45
CA ALA A 322 -21.31 -12.72 24.15
C ALA A 322 -21.38 -13.21 22.69
N HIS A 323 -22.32 -12.68 21.91
CA HIS A 323 -22.57 -13.04 20.52
C HIS A 323 -21.92 -12.11 19.49
N LYS A 324 -21.17 -11.09 19.94
CA LYS A 324 -20.38 -10.19 19.10
C LYS A 324 -18.89 -10.46 19.31
N ALA A 325 -18.15 -10.71 18.24
CA ALA A 325 -16.70 -10.68 18.28
C ALA A 325 -16.23 -9.22 18.45
N GLU A 326 -15.14 -9.03 19.19
CA GLU A 326 -14.49 -7.72 19.22
C GLU A 326 -13.38 -7.68 18.20
N ASN A 327 -13.38 -6.60 17.41
CA ASN A 327 -12.26 -6.32 16.53
C ASN A 327 -11.00 -6.00 17.36
N PRO A 328 -9.82 -6.41 16.88
CA PRO A 328 -8.54 -6.06 17.46
C PRO A 328 -8.41 -4.56 17.75
N LYS A 329 -7.80 -4.22 18.88
CA LYS A 329 -7.66 -2.82 19.33
C LYS A 329 -6.28 -2.24 19.06
N SER A 330 -5.29 -3.09 18.80
CA SER A 330 -3.93 -2.69 18.46
C SER A 330 -3.50 -3.24 17.10
N ALA A 331 -2.53 -2.56 16.49
CA ALA A 331 -1.92 -2.97 15.23
C ALA A 331 -1.39 -4.41 15.28
N GLU A 332 -0.73 -4.78 16.38
CA GLU A 332 -0.17 -6.13 16.58
C GLU A 332 -1.26 -7.21 16.66
N GLU A 333 -2.33 -6.96 17.42
CA GLU A 333 -3.49 -7.86 17.48
C GLU A 333 -4.14 -8.02 16.10
N SER A 334 -4.25 -6.92 15.34
CA SER A 334 -4.77 -6.93 13.97
C SER A 334 -3.88 -7.76 13.02
N LEU A 335 -2.55 -7.60 13.07
CA LEU A 335 -1.62 -8.39 12.26
C LEU A 335 -1.65 -9.88 12.63
N SER A 336 -1.81 -10.21 13.91
CA SER A 336 -1.97 -11.58 14.37
C SER A 336 -3.28 -12.20 13.88
N ALA A 337 -4.38 -11.46 13.96
CA ALA A 337 -5.67 -11.88 13.42
C ALA A 337 -5.62 -12.05 11.89
N ALA A 338 -4.92 -11.16 11.18
CA ALA A 338 -4.70 -11.25 9.74
C ALA A 338 -3.92 -12.52 9.36
N LEU A 339 -2.82 -12.82 10.07
CA LEU A 339 -2.03 -14.03 9.82
C LEU A 339 -2.88 -15.29 10.06
N LYS A 340 -3.59 -15.35 11.18
CA LYS A 340 -4.45 -16.48 11.52
C LYS A 340 -5.59 -16.68 10.51
N ALA A 341 -6.07 -15.61 9.89
CA ALA A 341 -7.07 -15.70 8.83
C ALA A 341 -6.44 -16.19 7.53
N VAL A 342 -5.29 -15.64 7.10
CA VAL A 342 -4.67 -16.03 5.82
C VAL A 342 -4.16 -17.47 5.82
N GLU A 343 -3.74 -18.00 6.97
CA GLU A 343 -3.29 -19.40 7.13
C GLU A 343 -4.41 -20.43 6.98
N ARG A 344 -5.68 -20.01 7.03
CA ARG A 344 -6.83 -20.88 6.78
C ARG A 344 -7.24 -20.95 5.32
N VAL A 345 -6.57 -20.20 4.45
CA VAL A 345 -6.84 -20.23 3.01
C VAL A 345 -6.21 -21.49 2.43
N ASP A 346 -7.03 -22.30 1.77
CA ASP A 346 -6.59 -23.52 1.09
C ASP A 346 -5.73 -23.22 -0.16
N GLU A 347 -4.78 -24.10 -0.48
CA GLU A 347 -3.88 -23.93 -1.64
C GLU A 347 -4.60 -24.01 -3.00
N GLY A 348 -5.70 -24.78 -3.07
CA GLY A 348 -6.57 -24.90 -4.23
C GLY A 348 -7.50 -23.70 -4.44
N PHE A 349 -7.53 -22.74 -3.52
CA PHE A 349 -8.33 -21.54 -3.67
C PHE A 349 -7.84 -20.70 -4.87
N ALA A 350 -8.80 -20.18 -5.66
CA ALA A 350 -8.51 -19.40 -6.86
C ALA A 350 -7.60 -18.19 -6.61
N LEU A 351 -7.67 -17.59 -5.41
CA LEU A 351 -6.82 -16.47 -5.00
C LEU A 351 -5.71 -16.88 -4.02
N SER A 352 -5.29 -18.15 -4.02
CA SER A 352 -4.25 -18.66 -3.10
C SER A 352 -2.90 -17.98 -3.32
N ALA A 353 -2.55 -17.59 -4.56
CA ALA A 353 -1.34 -16.83 -4.83
C ALA A 353 -1.41 -15.41 -4.22
N GLN A 354 -2.54 -14.72 -4.37
CA GLN A 354 -2.78 -13.41 -3.74
C GLN A 354 -2.79 -13.51 -2.21
N SER A 355 -3.32 -14.61 -1.67
CA SER A 355 -3.32 -14.92 -0.24
C SER A 355 -1.89 -15.13 0.27
N THR A 356 -1.05 -15.82 -0.51
CA THR A 356 0.37 -16.01 -0.20
C THR A 356 1.11 -14.67 -0.21
N TYR A 357 0.83 -13.80 -1.18
CA TYR A 357 1.37 -12.46 -1.22
C TYR A 357 0.95 -11.62 0.00
N LEU A 358 -0.33 -11.67 0.38
CA LEU A 358 -0.84 -11.03 1.59
C LEU A 358 -0.15 -11.57 2.85
N LYS A 359 0.09 -12.88 2.93
CA LYS A 359 0.88 -13.50 4.01
C LYS A 359 2.30 -12.92 4.07
N GLY A 360 2.94 -12.71 2.92
CA GLY A 360 4.25 -12.05 2.83
C GLY A 360 4.23 -10.63 3.39
N LEU A 361 3.21 -9.84 3.04
CA LEU A 361 3.02 -8.48 3.56
C LEU A 361 2.75 -8.45 5.07
N ILE A 362 1.92 -9.37 5.58
CA ILE A 362 1.62 -9.47 7.01
C ILE A 362 2.90 -9.79 7.80
N ASN A 363 3.72 -10.72 7.31
CA ASN A 363 4.99 -11.06 7.97
C ASN A 363 5.99 -9.89 7.92
N PHE A 364 6.09 -9.19 6.78
CA PHE A 364 6.91 -7.98 6.68
C PHE A 364 6.49 -6.92 7.70
N ALA A 365 5.18 -6.68 7.83
CA ALA A 365 4.61 -5.73 8.79
C ALA A 365 4.91 -6.08 10.25
N ARG A 366 5.08 -7.38 10.53
CA ARG A 366 5.44 -7.91 11.85
C ARG A 366 6.95 -7.90 12.12
N GLY A 367 7.77 -7.54 11.14
CA GLY A 367 9.24 -7.65 11.22
C GLY A 367 9.79 -9.06 10.94
N GLU A 368 8.94 -9.98 10.49
CA GLU A 368 9.31 -11.36 10.19
C GLU A 368 9.77 -11.46 8.72
N PHE A 369 11.01 -11.04 8.45
CA PHE A 369 11.52 -10.89 7.08
C PHE A 369 11.76 -12.21 6.35
N GLU A 370 12.27 -13.24 7.03
CA GLU A 370 12.52 -14.54 6.39
C GLU A 370 11.20 -15.21 5.93
N PRO A 371 10.14 -15.32 6.77
CA PRO A 371 8.83 -15.78 6.29
C PRO A 371 8.24 -14.90 5.18
N SER A 372 8.50 -13.59 5.23
CA SER A 372 8.05 -12.65 4.19
C SER A 372 8.69 -12.92 2.83
N VAL A 373 10.03 -13.03 2.78
CA VAL A 373 10.80 -13.34 1.57
C VAL A 373 10.39 -14.70 1.01
N LYS A 374 10.23 -15.73 1.85
CA LYS A 374 9.74 -17.05 1.42
C LYS A 374 8.38 -16.95 0.73
N ALA A 375 7.44 -16.20 1.32
CA ALA A 375 6.12 -16.01 0.72
C ALA A 375 6.17 -15.25 -0.62
N PHE A 376 6.99 -14.20 -0.75
CA PHE A 376 7.13 -13.48 -2.02
C PHE A 376 7.81 -14.32 -3.11
N ARG A 377 8.87 -15.08 -2.78
CA ARG A 377 9.49 -16.02 -3.71
C ARG A 377 8.50 -17.07 -4.20
N GLU A 378 7.66 -17.58 -3.32
CA GLU A 378 6.62 -18.54 -3.69
C GLU A 378 5.61 -17.94 -4.67
N VAL A 379 5.21 -16.68 -4.46
CA VAL A 379 4.35 -15.97 -5.42
C VAL A 379 5.02 -15.86 -6.79
N VAL A 380 6.29 -15.45 -6.85
CA VAL A 380 7.06 -15.36 -8.11
C VAL A 380 7.15 -16.72 -8.80
N ARG A 381 7.39 -17.80 -8.05
CA ARG A 381 7.47 -19.17 -8.57
C ARG A 381 6.14 -19.61 -9.18
N ARG A 382 5.03 -19.44 -8.45
CA ARG A 382 3.68 -19.83 -8.89
C ARG A 382 3.18 -19.02 -10.08
N THR A 383 3.65 -17.77 -10.20
CA THR A 383 3.24 -16.85 -11.27
C THR A 383 4.21 -16.78 -12.46
N ASN A 384 5.25 -17.62 -12.47
CA ASN A 384 6.24 -17.64 -13.53
C ASN A 384 5.59 -18.00 -14.91
N PRO A 385 5.73 -17.17 -15.96
CA PRO A 385 5.17 -17.47 -17.27
C PRO A 385 5.68 -18.77 -17.91
N ARG A 386 6.86 -19.26 -17.54
CA ARG A 386 7.51 -20.44 -18.14
C ARG A 386 7.20 -21.78 -17.46
N GLY A 387 6.41 -21.79 -16.39
CA GLY A 387 6.14 -23.03 -15.64
C GLY A 387 5.30 -22.87 -14.37
N GLY A 388 4.81 -21.66 -14.09
CA GLY A 388 3.88 -21.38 -13.01
C GLY A 388 2.46 -21.82 -13.37
N GLY A 389 1.69 -22.23 -12.37
CA GLY A 389 0.29 -22.62 -12.52
C GLY A 389 -0.71 -21.45 -12.45
N VAL A 390 -0.24 -20.22 -12.27
CA VAL A 390 -1.09 -19.03 -12.09
C VAL A 390 -0.64 -17.91 -13.03
N GLU A 391 -1.45 -17.58 -14.03
CA GLU A 391 -1.17 -16.45 -14.93
C GLU A 391 -1.60 -15.13 -14.27
N ASN A 392 -0.66 -14.43 -13.63
CA ASN A 392 -0.90 -13.13 -13.02
C ASN A 392 0.38 -12.29 -12.94
N GLU A 393 0.75 -11.65 -14.07
CA GLU A 393 1.98 -10.87 -14.18
C GLU A 393 2.02 -9.70 -13.18
N LYS A 394 0.89 -9.02 -12.96
CA LYS A 394 0.81 -7.92 -12.00
C LYS A 394 1.15 -8.37 -10.57
N LEU A 395 0.65 -9.54 -10.16
CA LEU A 395 0.97 -10.12 -8.85
C LEU A 395 2.45 -10.53 -8.76
N ARG A 396 3.01 -11.07 -9.85
CA ARG A 396 4.43 -11.41 -9.97
C ARG A 396 5.30 -10.18 -9.77
N GLU A 397 5.02 -9.11 -10.49
CA GLU A 397 5.72 -7.82 -10.38
C GLU A 397 5.64 -7.25 -8.97
N MET A 398 4.45 -7.28 -8.34
CA MET A 398 4.31 -6.85 -6.95
C MET A 398 5.21 -7.65 -5.99
N ALA A 399 5.35 -8.96 -6.20
CA ALA A 399 6.24 -9.79 -5.41
C ALA A 399 7.73 -9.49 -5.70
N LEU A 400 8.10 -9.24 -6.96
CA LEU A 400 9.45 -8.82 -7.35
C LEU A 400 9.85 -7.48 -6.71
N PHE A 401 8.97 -6.47 -6.74
CA PHE A 401 9.18 -5.21 -6.01
C PHE A 401 9.33 -5.43 -4.51
N SER A 402 8.49 -6.28 -3.92
CA SER A 402 8.57 -6.54 -2.48
C SER A 402 9.91 -7.18 -2.11
N LEU A 403 10.39 -8.13 -2.92
CA LEU A 403 11.72 -8.72 -2.75
C LEU A 403 12.83 -7.67 -2.93
N ALA A 404 12.79 -6.90 -4.01
CA ALA A 404 13.79 -5.88 -4.32
C ALA A 404 13.94 -4.86 -3.18
N ARG A 405 12.82 -4.39 -2.62
CA ARG A 405 12.80 -3.43 -1.50
C ARG A 405 13.28 -4.03 -0.19
N VAL A 406 12.96 -5.30 0.09
CA VAL A 406 13.53 -6.02 1.24
C VAL A 406 15.05 -6.10 1.08
N HIS A 407 15.55 -6.54 -0.07
CA HIS A 407 17.00 -6.61 -0.31
C HIS A 407 17.67 -5.23 -0.22
N TYR A 408 17.04 -4.19 -0.78
CA TYR A 408 17.54 -2.82 -0.64
C TYR A 408 17.62 -2.38 0.82
N GLN A 409 16.61 -2.70 1.63
CA GLN A 409 16.56 -2.37 3.07
C GLN A 409 17.69 -3.04 3.86
N PHE A 410 18.13 -4.23 3.45
CA PHE A 410 19.27 -4.95 4.03
C PHE A 410 20.60 -4.63 3.32
N GLU A 411 20.68 -3.55 2.55
CA GLU A 411 21.87 -3.09 1.81
C GLU A 411 22.41 -4.08 0.77
N GLN A 412 21.58 -5.04 0.37
CA GLN A 412 21.88 -6.04 -0.64
C GLN A 412 21.54 -5.50 -2.04
N PHE A 413 22.21 -4.41 -2.45
CA PHE A 413 21.86 -3.63 -3.65
C PHE A 413 21.91 -4.43 -4.96
N ARG A 414 22.88 -5.34 -5.12
CA ARG A 414 22.97 -6.22 -6.31
C ARG A 414 21.75 -7.12 -6.46
N TYR A 415 21.27 -7.69 -5.34
CA TYR A 415 20.04 -8.49 -5.33
C TYR A 415 18.81 -7.62 -5.60
N ALA A 416 18.77 -6.40 -5.05
CA ALA A 416 17.68 -5.47 -5.35
C ALA A 416 17.59 -5.15 -6.85
N ILE A 417 18.72 -4.81 -7.49
CA ILE A 417 18.82 -4.58 -8.94
C ILE A 417 18.36 -5.81 -9.72
N PHE A 418 18.84 -7.00 -9.35
CA PHE A 418 18.43 -8.25 -9.99
C PHE A 418 16.90 -8.41 -10.06
N TYR A 419 16.18 -8.11 -8.97
CA TYR A 419 14.73 -8.21 -8.95
C TYR A 419 14.02 -7.08 -9.71
N TYR A 420 14.54 -5.85 -9.66
CA TYR A 420 14.01 -4.74 -10.47
C TYR A 420 14.15 -5.01 -11.98
N ASP A 421 15.26 -5.61 -12.41
CA ASP A 421 15.53 -5.96 -13.81
C ASP A 421 14.62 -7.07 -14.36
N ARG A 422 13.84 -7.74 -13.50
CA ARG A 422 12.83 -8.73 -13.92
C ARG A 422 11.50 -8.11 -14.29
N ILE A 423 11.30 -6.83 -14.03
CA ILE A 423 10.10 -6.10 -14.44
C ILE A 423 10.22 -5.77 -15.94
N SER A 424 9.24 -6.23 -16.73
CA SER A 424 9.23 -6.01 -18.18
C SER A 424 9.14 -4.52 -18.52
N ARG A 425 9.82 -4.10 -19.59
CA ARG A 425 9.75 -2.74 -20.14
C ARG A 425 8.35 -2.33 -20.60
N ASP A 426 7.52 -3.30 -20.97
CA ASP A 426 6.12 -3.06 -21.39
C ASP A 426 5.16 -2.91 -20.19
N SER A 427 5.65 -3.09 -18.96
CA SER A 427 4.83 -2.96 -17.76
C SER A 427 4.64 -1.52 -17.33
N GLU A 428 3.44 -1.21 -16.82
CA GLU A 428 3.16 0.04 -16.09
C GLU A 428 4.08 0.23 -14.88
N ALA A 429 4.63 -0.86 -14.33
CA ALA A 429 5.50 -0.82 -13.17
C ALA A 429 6.99 -0.58 -13.53
N TRP A 430 7.34 -0.55 -14.81
CA TRP A 430 8.73 -0.50 -15.24
C TRP A 430 9.46 0.76 -14.79
N LEU A 431 8.83 1.93 -14.89
CA LEU A 431 9.46 3.20 -14.51
C LEU A 431 9.76 3.27 -13.01
N ASP A 432 8.89 2.68 -12.17
CA ASP A 432 9.16 2.54 -10.74
C ASP A 432 10.38 1.65 -10.50
N ALA A 433 10.56 0.59 -11.29
CA ALA A 433 11.72 -0.30 -11.18
C ALA A 433 13.01 0.40 -11.64
N VAL A 434 12.95 1.17 -12.74
CA VAL A 434 14.07 2.00 -13.23
C VAL A 434 14.46 3.05 -12.19
N PHE A 435 13.47 3.71 -11.58
CA PHE A 435 13.73 4.70 -10.53
C PHE A 435 14.33 4.08 -9.26
N GLU A 436 13.74 3.00 -8.73
CA GLU A 436 14.22 2.37 -7.50
C GLU A 436 15.57 1.64 -7.70
N SER A 437 15.82 1.05 -8.88
CA SER A 437 17.14 0.51 -9.22
C SER A 437 18.21 1.60 -9.36
N SER A 438 17.85 2.82 -9.79
CA SER A 438 18.80 3.94 -9.86
C SER A 438 19.42 4.27 -8.50
N TRP A 439 18.63 4.18 -7.42
CA TRP A 439 19.15 4.31 -6.06
C TRP A 439 20.11 3.18 -5.70
N ALA A 440 19.79 1.94 -6.07
CA ALA A 440 20.66 0.79 -5.81
C ALA A 440 21.99 0.92 -6.58
N HIS A 441 21.96 1.32 -7.86
CA HIS A 441 23.16 1.63 -8.65
C HIS A 441 23.98 2.75 -8.01
N PHE A 442 23.33 3.83 -7.57
CA PHE A 442 24.01 4.92 -6.86
C PHE A 442 24.71 4.45 -5.59
N ARG A 443 24.07 3.57 -4.80
CA ARG A 443 24.66 2.99 -3.58
C ARG A 443 25.85 2.06 -3.86
N LEU A 444 25.90 1.44 -5.05
CA LEU A 444 27.05 0.68 -5.54
C LEU A 444 28.12 1.56 -6.21
N GLY A 445 27.99 2.88 -6.22
CA GLY A 445 28.94 3.77 -6.91
C GLY A 445 28.84 3.71 -8.44
N GLU A 446 27.85 3.02 -9.00
CA GLU A 446 27.59 2.89 -10.44
C GLU A 446 26.88 4.15 -10.97
N TYR A 447 27.51 5.31 -10.80
CA TYR A 447 26.94 6.64 -11.06
C TYR A 447 26.49 6.83 -12.50
N GLU A 448 27.26 6.31 -13.46
CA GLU A 448 26.94 6.41 -14.89
C GLU A 448 25.63 5.70 -15.24
N LYS A 449 25.40 4.53 -14.65
CA LYS A 449 24.18 3.74 -14.83
C LYS A 449 23.00 4.41 -14.13
N ALA A 450 23.18 4.87 -12.89
CA ALA A 450 22.17 5.63 -12.18
C ALA A 450 21.72 6.87 -12.98
N LEU A 451 22.66 7.70 -13.45
CA LEU A 451 22.36 8.87 -14.28
C LEU A 451 21.69 8.51 -15.61
N GLY A 452 22.10 7.42 -16.27
CA GLY A 452 21.48 6.94 -17.50
C GLY A 452 20.02 6.50 -17.30
N ASN A 453 19.72 5.82 -16.20
CA ASN A 453 18.34 5.53 -15.83
C ASN A 453 17.52 6.82 -15.59
N LEU A 454 18.12 7.85 -14.98
CA LEU A 454 17.44 9.14 -14.81
C LEU A 454 17.18 9.87 -16.14
N VAL A 455 18.05 9.73 -17.14
CA VAL A 455 17.80 10.24 -18.51
C VAL A 455 16.55 9.58 -19.10
N THR A 456 16.37 8.28 -18.87
CA THR A 456 15.15 7.56 -19.30
C THR A 456 13.89 8.18 -18.68
N LEU A 457 13.90 8.39 -17.36
CA LEU A 457 12.76 8.97 -16.62
C LEU A 457 12.44 10.41 -17.05
N GLN A 458 13.44 11.16 -17.53
CA GLN A 458 13.29 12.54 -17.99
C GLN A 458 12.92 12.66 -19.48
N SER A 459 12.74 11.53 -20.18
CA SER A 459 12.39 11.54 -21.60
C SER A 459 11.00 12.14 -21.86
N PRO A 460 10.77 12.77 -23.03
CA PRO A 460 9.46 13.30 -23.41
C PRO A 460 8.34 12.25 -23.44
N PHE A 461 8.66 10.96 -23.56
CA PHE A 461 7.69 9.86 -23.50
C PHE A 461 6.99 9.77 -22.14
N PHE A 462 7.67 10.21 -21.07
CA PHE A 462 7.16 10.17 -19.70
C PHE A 462 6.90 11.57 -19.17
N ILE A 463 6.59 12.52 -20.06
CA ILE A 463 6.28 13.89 -19.64
C ILE A 463 5.16 13.89 -18.62
N ASP A 464 4.26 12.89 -18.61
CA ASP A 464 3.10 12.72 -17.73
C ASP A 464 3.37 11.99 -16.40
N GLU A 465 4.54 11.40 -16.24
CA GLU A 465 4.94 10.65 -15.05
C GLU A 465 5.47 11.56 -13.93
N TYR A 466 5.46 11.06 -12.69
CA TYR A 466 5.74 11.88 -11.50
C TYR A 466 6.89 11.32 -10.65
N TYR A 467 8.10 11.84 -10.86
CA TYR A 467 9.32 11.43 -10.15
C TYR A 467 10.15 12.64 -9.65
N PRO A 468 9.63 13.51 -8.76
CA PRO A 468 10.37 14.70 -8.29
C PRO A 468 11.72 14.37 -7.63
N GLU A 469 11.83 13.21 -7.02
CA GLU A 469 13.04 12.74 -6.36
C GLU A 469 14.18 12.39 -7.34
N SER A 470 13.89 12.17 -8.64
CA SER A 470 14.93 11.93 -9.65
C SER A 470 15.91 13.09 -9.73
N SER A 471 15.43 14.33 -9.57
CA SER A 471 16.27 15.52 -9.58
C SER A 471 17.22 15.58 -8.39
N ILE A 472 16.80 15.05 -7.23
CA ILE A 472 17.67 14.92 -6.05
C ILE A 472 18.78 13.95 -6.34
N LEU A 473 18.44 12.73 -6.79
CA LEU A 473 19.42 11.69 -7.07
C LEU A 473 20.43 12.17 -8.12
N LYS A 474 19.98 12.90 -9.14
CA LYS A 474 20.85 13.54 -10.13
C LYS A 474 21.80 14.54 -9.48
N ALA A 475 21.27 15.49 -8.69
CA ALA A 475 22.09 16.51 -8.02
C ALA A 475 23.12 15.91 -7.08
N ILE A 476 22.73 14.92 -6.26
CA ILE A 476 23.65 14.21 -5.36
C ILE A 476 24.72 13.48 -6.19
N THR A 477 24.34 12.79 -7.26
CA THR A 477 25.32 12.06 -8.09
C THR A 477 26.37 12.99 -8.69
N PHE A 478 25.99 14.18 -9.15
CA PHE A 478 26.97 15.18 -9.63
C PHE A 478 27.79 15.77 -8.47
N TYR A 479 27.19 16.03 -7.32
CA TYR A 479 27.89 16.52 -6.13
C TYR A 479 28.97 15.52 -5.65
N GLU A 480 28.64 14.23 -5.54
CA GLU A 480 29.55 13.16 -5.13
C GLU A 480 30.72 12.96 -6.12
N ASN A 481 30.55 13.40 -7.36
CA ASN A 481 31.60 13.40 -8.40
C ASN A 481 32.32 14.75 -8.53
N CYS A 482 32.13 15.67 -7.57
CA CYS A 482 32.73 17.00 -7.52
C CYS A 482 32.38 17.90 -8.72
N ARG A 483 31.20 17.70 -9.30
CA ARG A 483 30.65 18.46 -10.44
C ARG A 483 29.64 19.49 -9.94
N TYR A 484 30.13 20.45 -9.17
CA TYR A 484 29.30 21.42 -8.45
C TYR A 484 28.46 22.34 -9.36
N PRO A 485 28.97 22.87 -10.48
CA PRO A 485 28.17 23.71 -11.38
C PRO A 485 26.96 22.96 -11.98
N GLU A 486 27.16 21.72 -12.39
CA GLU A 486 26.10 20.86 -12.92
C GLU A 486 25.09 20.49 -11.84
N ALA A 487 25.56 20.12 -10.65
CA ALA A 487 24.68 19.85 -9.51
C ALA A 487 23.78 21.06 -9.22
N ARG A 488 24.33 22.28 -9.17
CA ARG A 488 23.57 23.53 -8.93
C ARG A 488 22.51 23.80 -10.00
N ALA A 489 22.81 23.55 -11.28
CA ALA A 489 21.86 23.75 -12.37
C ALA A 489 20.58 22.93 -12.17
N PHE A 490 20.71 21.67 -11.73
CA PHE A 490 19.57 20.80 -11.44
C PHE A 490 18.75 21.25 -10.22
N LEU A 491 19.39 21.85 -9.20
CA LEU A 491 18.67 22.46 -8.07
C LEU A 491 17.75 23.60 -8.56
N GLY A 492 18.24 24.41 -9.49
CA GLY A 492 17.48 25.49 -10.11
C GLY A 492 16.27 24.99 -10.92
N GLU A 493 16.47 23.92 -11.70
CA GLU A 493 15.41 23.28 -12.48
C GLU A 493 14.31 22.70 -11.57
N PHE A 494 14.68 22.04 -10.47
CA PHE A 494 13.70 21.54 -9.49
C PHE A 494 12.83 22.67 -8.94
N LYS A 495 13.44 23.80 -8.52
CA LYS A 495 12.71 24.96 -8.01
C LYS A 495 11.72 25.51 -9.05
N GLN A 496 12.11 25.55 -10.32
CA GLN A 496 11.24 25.98 -11.42
C GLN A 496 10.08 25.01 -11.65
N ASN A 497 10.32 23.70 -11.61
CA ASN A 497 9.33 22.67 -11.92
C ASN A 497 8.34 22.42 -10.76
N TYR A 498 8.81 22.46 -9.50
CA TYR A 498 8.02 22.05 -8.33
C TYR A 498 7.66 23.18 -7.36
N GLY A 499 8.28 24.36 -7.47
CA GLY A 499 7.98 25.49 -6.59
C GLY A 499 6.51 25.93 -6.65
N GLY A 500 5.92 25.96 -7.86
CA GLY A 500 4.50 26.25 -8.05
C GLY A 500 3.57 25.18 -7.47
N VAL A 501 3.96 23.90 -7.58
CA VAL A 501 3.20 22.76 -7.04
C VAL A 501 3.10 22.85 -5.53
N LEU A 502 4.22 23.15 -4.87
CA LEU A 502 4.25 23.27 -3.41
C LEU A 502 3.34 24.40 -2.92
N GLY A 503 3.38 25.57 -3.57
CA GLY A 503 2.51 26.71 -3.21
C GLY A 503 1.02 26.40 -3.41
N GLU A 504 0.67 25.60 -4.41
CA GLU A 504 -0.71 25.19 -4.65
C GLU A 504 -1.20 24.10 -3.69
N LEU A 505 -0.34 23.15 -3.33
CA LEU A 505 -0.62 22.19 -2.26
C LEU A 505 -0.87 22.90 -0.92
N GLU A 506 -0.08 23.93 -0.62
CA GLU A 506 -0.28 24.80 0.54
C GLU A 506 -1.63 25.51 0.48
N ARG A 507 -2.03 26.02 -0.70
CA ARG A 507 -3.35 26.64 -0.94
C ARG A 507 -4.51 25.65 -0.78
N LEU A 508 -4.37 24.41 -1.24
CA LEU A 508 -5.44 23.40 -1.23
C LEU A 508 -5.68 22.83 0.17
N VAL A 509 -4.62 22.47 0.87
CA VAL A 509 -4.70 21.82 2.18
C VAL A 509 -4.69 22.84 3.34
N GLY A 510 -4.25 24.09 3.11
CA GLY A 510 -4.07 25.09 4.17
C GLY A 510 -2.80 24.84 4.99
N ALA A 511 -2.47 25.71 5.94
CA ALA A 511 -1.29 25.52 6.79
C ALA A 511 -1.53 24.37 7.80
N PRO A 512 -0.46 23.73 8.34
CA PRO A 512 -0.60 22.71 9.37
C PRO A 512 -1.51 23.21 10.52
N LYS A 513 -2.45 22.38 10.98
CA LYS A 513 -3.46 22.68 12.03
C LYS A 513 -4.64 23.59 11.61
N GLY A 514 -4.89 23.78 10.32
CA GLY A 514 -6.08 24.52 9.86
C GLY A 514 -5.95 26.04 10.00
N GLU A 515 -4.72 26.54 10.11
CA GLU A 515 -4.43 27.96 9.96
C GLU A 515 -4.54 28.37 8.48
N ALA A 516 -4.89 29.63 8.25
CA ALA A 516 -4.87 30.18 6.91
C ALA A 516 -3.45 30.11 6.34
N SER A 517 -3.30 29.45 5.19
CA SER A 517 -2.05 29.51 4.43
C SER A 517 -2.03 30.77 3.58
N THR A 518 -0.90 31.47 3.55
CA THR A 518 -0.56 32.39 2.46
C THR A 518 -0.05 31.55 1.29
N GLY A 519 -0.95 31.16 0.38
CA GLY A 519 -0.62 30.32 -0.79
C GLY A 519 -1.07 30.97 -2.09
N GLY A 520 -0.12 31.32 -2.95
CA GLY A 520 -0.34 31.95 -4.26
C GLY A 520 0.38 33.30 -4.42
N ALA A 521 0.50 33.78 -5.67
CA ALA A 521 1.17 35.03 -6.04
C ALA A 521 0.59 36.32 -5.38
N ALA A 522 -0.45 36.18 -4.54
CA ALA A 522 -1.25 37.28 -4.00
C ALA A 522 -1.47 37.24 -2.46
N ASN A 523 -0.80 36.36 -1.69
CA ASN A 523 -0.97 36.29 -0.22
C ASN A 523 -2.46 36.16 0.22
N GLU A 524 -3.26 35.41 -0.53
CA GLU A 524 -4.68 35.23 -0.23
C GLU A 524 -4.86 34.25 0.94
N VAL A 525 -5.66 34.65 1.94
CA VAL A 525 -6.00 33.85 3.12
C VAL A 525 -7.01 32.79 2.69
N VAL A 526 -6.57 31.55 2.51
CA VAL A 526 -7.47 30.44 2.17
C VAL A 526 -8.02 29.80 3.43
N ALA A 527 -9.34 29.80 3.59
CA ALA A 527 -10.02 29.15 4.70
C ALA A 527 -9.79 27.62 4.68
N PRO A 528 -9.64 26.97 5.84
CA PRO A 528 -9.49 25.53 5.91
C PRO A 528 -10.75 24.85 5.39
N ARG A 529 -10.61 24.04 4.34
CA ARG A 529 -11.69 23.19 3.81
C ARG A 529 -11.99 22.07 4.79
N THR A 530 -13.25 21.62 4.89
CA THR A 530 -13.54 20.32 5.52
C THR A 530 -13.13 19.18 4.58
N ALA A 531 -13.06 17.94 5.09
CA ALA A 531 -12.77 16.76 4.28
C ALA A 531 -13.80 16.62 3.13
N GLU A 532 -15.08 16.83 3.44
CA GLU A 532 -16.18 16.71 2.49
C GLU A 532 -16.14 17.80 1.40
N GLN A 533 -15.83 19.05 1.79
CA GLN A 533 -15.66 20.15 0.83
C GLN A 533 -14.50 19.87 -0.11
N LEU A 534 -13.36 19.41 0.43
CA LEU A 534 -12.19 19.04 -0.36
C LEU A 534 -12.53 17.94 -1.38
N PHE A 535 -13.19 16.86 -0.94
CA PHE A 535 -13.60 15.78 -1.85
C PHE A 535 -14.50 16.28 -2.99
N THR A 536 -15.47 17.13 -2.66
CA THR A 536 -16.43 17.69 -3.64
C THR A 536 -15.73 18.59 -4.65
N GLU A 537 -14.94 19.56 -4.18
CA GLU A 537 -14.21 20.49 -5.04
C GLU A 537 -13.25 19.76 -5.99
N LEU A 538 -12.52 18.77 -5.49
CA LEU A 538 -11.57 17.99 -6.28
C LEU A 538 -12.26 17.12 -7.34
N THR A 539 -13.40 16.52 -7.01
CA THR A 539 -14.20 15.73 -7.97
C THR A 539 -14.80 16.61 -9.07
N GLU A 540 -15.26 17.81 -8.72
CA GLU A 540 -15.75 18.78 -9.70
C GLU A 540 -14.63 19.30 -10.61
N LEU A 541 -13.44 19.52 -10.05
CA LEU A 541 -12.26 19.94 -10.81
C LEU A 541 -11.81 18.85 -11.78
N GLU A 542 -11.76 17.58 -11.35
CA GLU A 542 -11.49 16.43 -12.22
C GLU A 542 -12.45 16.40 -13.41
N LYS A 543 -13.75 16.58 -13.15
CA LYS A 543 -14.78 16.61 -14.20
C LYS A 543 -14.54 17.75 -15.20
N LYS A 544 -14.30 18.98 -14.73
CA LYS A 544 -14.00 20.13 -15.60
C LYS A 544 -12.79 19.89 -16.48
N VAL A 545 -11.73 19.33 -15.90
CA VAL A 545 -10.49 18.97 -16.61
C VAL A 545 -10.74 17.88 -17.65
N SER A 546 -11.53 16.85 -17.33
CA SER A 546 -11.89 15.78 -18.28
C SER A 546 -12.72 16.27 -19.47
N GLU A 547 -13.52 17.33 -19.28
CA GLU A 547 -14.36 17.94 -20.31
C GLU A 547 -13.60 18.94 -21.20
N GLY A 548 -12.29 19.12 -21.00
CA GLY A 548 -11.47 20.06 -21.77
C GLY A 548 -11.79 21.54 -21.52
N LYS A 549 -12.51 21.84 -20.44
CA LYS A 549 -12.82 23.21 -19.99
C LYS A 549 -11.69 23.71 -19.12
N ASP A 550 -10.59 24.10 -19.77
CA ASP A 550 -9.38 24.57 -19.10
C ASP A 550 -9.36 26.11 -19.08
N ASP A 551 -9.93 26.70 -18.04
CA ASP A 551 -9.93 28.14 -17.84
C ASP A 551 -8.58 28.57 -17.21
N ALA A 552 -7.60 28.82 -18.08
CA ALA A 552 -6.38 29.63 -17.89
C ALA A 552 -5.24 29.14 -16.95
N ALA A 553 -4.06 29.02 -17.61
CA ALA A 553 -2.68 29.24 -17.15
C ALA A 553 -2.01 28.19 -16.23
N ARG A 554 -1.18 27.33 -16.86
CA ARG A 554 0.05 26.59 -16.42
C ARG A 554 0.21 26.08 -14.98
N SER A 555 -0.23 26.80 -13.96
CA SER A 555 -0.30 26.37 -12.55
C SER A 555 -1.45 25.38 -12.30
N ILE A 556 -2.59 25.54 -12.99
CA ILE A 556 -3.74 24.62 -12.87
C ILE A 556 -3.47 23.28 -13.58
N ALA A 557 -2.80 23.26 -14.73
CA ALA A 557 -2.53 22.01 -15.46
C ALA A 557 -1.61 21.05 -14.68
N LEU A 558 -0.59 21.60 -14.02
CA LEU A 558 0.34 20.84 -13.18
C LEU A 558 -0.34 20.34 -11.89
N THR A 559 -1.22 21.15 -11.32
CA THR A 559 -2.04 20.82 -10.15
C THR A 559 -3.14 19.82 -10.49
N ALA A 560 -3.77 19.95 -11.65
CA ALA A 560 -4.72 18.99 -12.20
C ALA A 560 -4.03 17.65 -12.45
N ARG A 561 -2.74 17.65 -12.79
CA ARG A 561 -1.97 16.43 -12.96
C ARG A 561 -1.57 15.79 -11.62
N LEU A 562 -1.14 16.59 -10.65
CA LEU A 562 -0.97 16.13 -9.27
C LEU A 562 -2.29 15.61 -8.68
N LEU A 563 -3.40 16.25 -9.04
CA LEU A 563 -4.73 15.87 -8.61
C LEU A 563 -5.23 14.61 -9.31
N ARG A 564 -4.93 14.43 -10.61
CA ARG A 564 -5.14 13.15 -11.31
C ARG A 564 -4.35 12.04 -10.61
N LEU A 565 -3.12 12.29 -10.17
CA LEU A 565 -2.33 11.34 -9.38
C LEU A 565 -2.96 11.06 -7.99
N ALA A 566 -3.51 12.08 -7.34
CA ALA A 566 -4.19 11.92 -6.05
C ALA A 566 -5.52 11.16 -6.19
N LEU A 567 -6.33 11.46 -7.20
CA LEU A 567 -7.64 10.89 -7.47
C LEU A 567 -7.58 9.52 -8.18
N SER A 568 -6.49 9.22 -8.89
CA SER A 568 -6.21 7.88 -9.43
C SER A 568 -5.81 6.86 -8.37
N ASP A 569 -5.73 7.28 -7.09
CA ASP A 569 -5.60 6.34 -5.98
C ASP A 569 -6.77 5.36 -6.00
N LYS A 570 -6.48 4.07 -6.12
CA LYS A 570 -7.52 3.04 -6.19
C LYS A 570 -8.39 2.96 -4.93
N ARG A 571 -7.89 3.43 -3.77
CA ARG A 571 -8.72 3.55 -2.55
C ARG A 571 -9.77 4.64 -2.71
N VAL A 572 -9.40 5.78 -3.29
CA VAL A 572 -10.34 6.88 -3.61
C VAL A 572 -11.36 6.41 -4.64
N ALA A 573 -10.94 5.66 -5.66
CA ALA A 573 -11.85 5.02 -6.62
C ALA A 573 -12.83 4.07 -5.92
N GLY A 574 -12.36 3.26 -4.95
CA GLY A 574 -13.23 2.39 -4.15
C GLY A 574 -14.28 3.15 -3.34
N PHE A 575 -13.92 4.28 -2.72
CA PHE A 575 -14.90 5.14 -2.06
C PHE A 575 -15.91 5.74 -3.04
N ARG A 576 -15.47 6.20 -4.23
CA ARG A 576 -16.38 6.72 -5.27
C ARG A 576 -17.37 5.66 -5.75
N GLU A 577 -16.91 4.44 -5.95
CA GLU A 577 -17.75 3.29 -6.31
C GLU A 577 -18.79 2.98 -5.24
N ALA A 578 -18.39 3.00 -3.96
CA ALA A 578 -19.31 2.81 -2.83
C ALA A 578 -20.34 3.95 -2.70
N ILE A 579 -19.91 5.20 -2.87
CA ILE A 579 -20.82 6.37 -2.86
C ILE A 579 -21.85 6.25 -3.98
N SER A 580 -21.41 5.91 -5.20
CA SER A 580 -22.30 5.70 -6.34
C SER A 580 -23.32 4.59 -6.08
N GLU A 581 -22.89 3.47 -5.47
CA GLU A 581 -23.77 2.36 -5.12
C GLU A 581 -24.85 2.76 -4.11
N ILE A 582 -24.49 3.53 -3.08
CA ILE A 582 -25.45 4.07 -2.11
C ILE A 582 -26.43 5.04 -2.79
N ASP A 583 -25.95 5.89 -3.70
CA ASP A 583 -26.79 6.83 -4.45
C ASP A 583 -27.79 6.10 -5.36
N ASP A 584 -27.36 5.03 -6.04
CA ASP A 584 -28.22 4.17 -6.85
C ASP A 584 -29.29 3.47 -5.99
N GLU A 585 -28.91 2.94 -4.83
CA GLU A 585 -29.83 2.28 -3.89
C GLU A 585 -30.86 3.25 -3.31
N LYS A 586 -30.44 4.48 -2.97
CA LYS A 586 -31.36 5.54 -2.53
C LYS A 586 -32.36 5.91 -3.63
N ALA A 587 -31.92 6.02 -4.87
CA ALA A 587 -32.80 6.29 -6.01
C ALA A 587 -33.83 5.17 -6.20
N MET A 588 -33.41 3.92 -6.06
CA MET A 588 -34.29 2.74 -6.12
C MET A 588 -35.35 2.76 -5.02
N LEU A 589 -34.96 3.00 -3.76
CA LEU A 589 -35.91 3.08 -2.64
C LEU A 589 -36.89 4.24 -2.82
N ALA A 590 -36.42 5.40 -3.29
CA ALA A 590 -37.26 6.56 -3.55
C ALA A 590 -38.25 6.34 -4.71
N ALA A 591 -37.91 5.49 -5.68
CA ALA A 591 -38.77 5.13 -6.82
C ALA A 591 -39.84 4.07 -6.45
N THR A 592 -39.70 3.39 -5.33
CA THR A 592 -40.66 2.37 -4.87
C THR A 592 -42.03 3.02 -4.59
N PRO A 593 -43.17 2.45 -5.02
CA PRO A 593 -44.48 3.05 -4.76
C PRO A 593 -44.95 2.89 -3.31
N PRO A 594 -45.95 3.66 -2.85
CA PRO A 594 -46.71 3.36 -1.64
C PRO A 594 -47.33 1.95 -1.70
N PRO A 595 -47.56 1.26 -0.56
CA PRO A 595 -47.53 1.78 0.81
C PRO A 595 -46.15 1.85 1.49
N PHE A 596 -45.10 1.25 0.93
CA PHE A 596 -43.76 1.33 1.53
C PHE A 596 -43.17 2.74 1.52
N LYS A 597 -43.31 3.48 0.40
CA LYS A 597 -42.79 4.84 0.29
C LYS A 597 -43.42 5.78 1.30
N GLY A 598 -42.57 6.43 2.10
CA GLY A 598 -43.00 7.33 3.18
C GLY A 598 -43.39 6.61 4.48
N GLY A 599 -43.33 5.26 4.53
CA GLY A 599 -43.42 4.48 5.76
C GLY A 599 -42.25 4.76 6.72
N ILE A 600 -42.38 4.30 7.95
CA ILE A 600 -41.34 4.34 9.00
C ILE A 600 -40.13 3.52 8.53
N MET A 601 -40.35 2.32 7.98
CA MET A 601 -39.24 1.47 7.51
C MET A 601 -38.46 2.16 6.38
N HIS A 602 -39.16 2.70 5.38
CA HIS A 602 -38.55 3.46 4.29
C HIS A 602 -37.76 4.66 4.81
N THR A 603 -38.35 5.46 5.71
CA THR A 603 -37.71 6.67 6.26
C THR A 603 -36.46 6.34 7.08
N GLU A 604 -36.49 5.25 7.87
CA GLU A 604 -35.31 4.80 8.61
C GLU A 604 -34.19 4.33 7.67
N LEU A 605 -34.53 3.56 6.63
CA LEU A 605 -33.56 3.07 5.66
C LEU A 605 -32.92 4.22 4.87
N MET A 606 -33.73 5.16 4.36
CA MET A 606 -33.23 6.36 3.67
C MET A 606 -32.28 7.16 4.56
N LYS A 607 -32.64 7.37 5.83
CA LYS A 607 -31.77 8.06 6.80
C LYS A 607 -30.43 7.32 6.99
N ARG A 608 -30.46 6.00 7.14
CA ARG A 608 -29.22 5.20 7.29
C ARG A 608 -28.32 5.29 6.06
N LEU A 609 -28.90 5.29 4.85
CA LEU A 609 -28.15 5.46 3.61
C LEU A 609 -27.57 6.87 3.49
N ASP A 610 -28.32 7.91 3.89
CA ASP A 610 -27.81 9.29 3.97
C ASP A 610 -26.64 9.42 4.94
N ASP A 611 -26.78 8.85 6.15
CA ASP A 611 -25.74 8.84 7.18
C ASP A 611 -24.48 8.10 6.66
N ARG A 612 -24.64 6.93 6.03
CA ARG A 612 -23.52 6.16 5.47
C ARG A 612 -22.85 6.88 4.30
N ARG A 613 -23.62 7.49 3.40
CA ARG A 613 -23.08 8.30 2.30
C ARG A 613 -22.24 9.46 2.83
N ALA A 614 -22.75 10.16 3.84
CA ALA A 614 -22.03 11.28 4.46
C ALA A 614 -20.72 10.82 5.13
N GLU A 615 -20.71 9.62 5.72
CA GLU A 615 -19.51 8.97 6.24
C GLU A 615 -18.51 8.64 5.12
N LEU A 616 -18.93 7.98 4.05
CA LEU A 616 -18.05 7.65 2.92
C LEU A 616 -17.42 8.90 2.27
N VAL A 617 -18.19 9.98 2.10
CA VAL A 617 -17.69 11.26 1.57
C VAL A 617 -16.63 11.87 2.51
N ARG A 618 -16.85 11.80 3.82
CA ARG A 618 -15.88 12.28 4.82
C ARG A 618 -14.61 11.45 4.84
N ASP A 619 -14.74 10.13 4.78
CA ASP A 619 -13.58 9.22 4.78
C ASP A 619 -12.75 9.40 3.51
N ALA A 620 -13.41 9.51 2.34
CA ALA A 620 -12.75 9.81 1.07
C ALA A 620 -12.04 11.18 1.10
N GLY A 621 -12.69 12.19 1.68
CA GLY A 621 -12.11 13.52 1.86
C GLY A 621 -10.93 13.55 2.82
N THR A 622 -10.97 12.76 3.90
CA THR A 622 -9.86 12.59 4.85
C THR A 622 -8.69 11.92 4.15
N LEU A 623 -8.93 10.81 3.43
CA LEU A 623 -7.90 10.12 2.68
C LEU A 623 -7.21 11.04 1.65
N LEU A 624 -7.99 11.84 0.92
CA LEU A 624 -7.44 12.80 -0.04
C LEU A 624 -6.62 13.88 0.66
N ARG A 625 -7.09 14.42 1.78
CA ARG A 625 -6.31 15.36 2.59
C ARG A 625 -4.99 14.75 3.02
N ASP A 626 -5.02 13.58 3.64
CA ASP A 626 -3.83 12.88 4.12
C ASP A 626 -2.83 12.66 2.98
N LYS A 627 -3.32 12.29 1.79
CA LYS A 627 -2.48 12.11 0.60
C LYS A 627 -1.83 13.42 0.14
N LEU A 628 -2.60 14.51 0.05
CA LEU A 628 -2.08 15.82 -0.34
C LEU A 628 -1.13 16.40 0.73
N GLU A 629 -1.39 16.15 2.01
CA GLU A 629 -0.50 16.51 3.11
C GLU A 629 0.82 15.74 3.06
N ALA A 630 0.75 14.44 2.81
CA ALA A 630 1.94 13.60 2.62
C ALA A 630 2.76 14.07 1.42
N GLU A 631 2.11 14.41 0.30
CA GLU A 631 2.78 14.93 -0.89
C GLU A 631 3.44 16.28 -0.62
N ARG A 632 2.74 17.18 0.07
CA ARG A 632 3.31 18.47 0.50
C ARG A 632 4.52 18.25 1.40
N ALA A 633 4.40 17.36 2.40
CA ALA A 633 5.50 17.06 3.31
C ALA A 633 6.69 16.48 2.56
N PHE A 634 6.46 15.60 1.61
CA PHE A 634 7.47 15.02 0.73
C PHE A 634 8.18 16.09 -0.10
N LEU A 635 7.46 16.97 -0.79
CA LEU A 635 8.08 18.06 -1.56
C LEU A 635 8.86 19.05 -0.68
N ARG A 636 8.38 19.33 0.54
CA ARG A 636 9.12 20.16 1.51
C ARG A 636 10.40 19.49 1.98
N ASP A 637 10.35 18.18 2.23
CA ASP A 637 11.53 17.39 2.58
C ASP A 637 12.55 17.38 1.43
N LEU A 638 12.12 17.13 0.19
CA LEU A 638 13.00 17.23 -0.98
C LEU A 638 13.59 18.63 -1.13
N THR A 639 12.80 19.68 -0.90
CA THR A 639 13.28 21.08 -0.93
C THR A 639 14.33 21.33 0.14
N ALA A 640 14.15 20.81 1.36
CA ALA A 640 15.12 20.93 2.43
C ALA A 640 16.44 20.18 2.12
N LYS A 641 16.33 18.97 1.54
CA LYS A 641 17.49 18.18 1.07
C LYS A 641 18.26 18.93 -0.03
N LEU A 642 17.56 19.52 -1.00
CA LEU A 642 18.19 20.34 -2.04
C LEU A 642 18.91 21.54 -1.46
N LEU A 643 18.30 22.23 -0.50
CA LEU A 643 18.92 23.37 0.16
C LEU A 643 20.20 22.97 0.90
N ARG A 644 20.22 21.80 1.53
CA ARG A 644 21.44 21.26 2.13
C ARG A 644 22.52 21.01 1.09
N ILE A 645 22.19 20.37 -0.03
CA ILE A 645 23.14 20.13 -1.13
C ILE A 645 23.67 21.48 -1.66
N GLU A 646 22.80 22.48 -1.79
CA GLU A 646 23.18 23.84 -2.20
C GLU A 646 24.21 24.46 -1.24
N PHE A 647 23.98 24.36 0.08
CA PHE A 647 24.94 24.85 1.08
C PHE A 647 26.28 24.10 1.04
N GLU A 648 26.26 22.79 0.86
CA GLU A 648 27.49 22.00 0.76
C GLU A 648 28.27 22.34 -0.51
N ILE A 649 27.58 22.57 -1.63
CA ILE A 649 28.18 23.07 -2.87
C ILE A 649 28.84 24.44 -2.63
N GLU A 650 28.13 25.39 -2.02
CA GLU A 650 28.65 26.72 -1.72
C GLU A 650 29.88 26.68 -0.82
N LYS A 651 29.87 25.80 0.19
CA LYS A 651 31.02 25.56 1.07
C LYS A 651 32.23 25.05 0.30
N MET A 652 32.05 24.02 -0.54
CA MET A 652 33.15 23.46 -1.34
C MET A 652 33.72 24.48 -2.33
N GLU A 653 32.87 25.29 -2.95
CA GLU A 653 33.32 26.35 -3.86
C GLU A 653 34.06 27.46 -3.12
N LYS A 654 33.59 27.85 -1.93
CA LYS A 654 34.28 28.82 -1.09
C LYS A 654 35.68 28.32 -0.73
N GLU A 655 35.79 27.07 -0.26
CA GLU A 655 37.08 26.45 0.08
C GLU A 655 38.03 26.41 -1.13
N ALA A 656 37.52 26.06 -2.31
CA ALA A 656 38.28 26.07 -3.55
C ALA A 656 38.77 27.48 -3.94
N LEU A 657 37.93 28.52 -3.75
CA LEU A 657 38.29 29.91 -3.99
C LEU A 657 39.34 30.42 -2.98
N GLU A 658 39.18 30.10 -1.69
CA GLU A 658 40.14 30.47 -0.64
C GLU A 658 41.51 29.82 -0.88
N ALA A 659 41.55 28.54 -1.26
CA ALA A 659 42.77 27.84 -1.64
C ALA A 659 43.43 28.49 -2.86
N SER A 660 42.65 28.82 -3.90
CA SER A 660 43.14 29.53 -5.08
C SER A 660 43.72 30.90 -4.75
N LEU A 661 43.13 31.65 -3.80
CA LEU A 661 43.63 32.95 -3.36
C LEU A 661 44.91 32.83 -2.51
N ALA A 662 45.04 31.76 -1.73
CA ALA A 662 46.22 31.46 -0.92
C ALA A 662 47.42 30.95 -1.75
N ASN A 663 47.31 30.89 -3.08
CA ASN A 663 48.25 30.21 -3.98
C ASN A 663 48.52 28.75 -3.57
N GLN A 664 47.56 28.12 -2.90
CA GLN A 664 47.64 26.70 -2.55
C GLN A 664 47.05 25.92 -3.73
N ASN A 665 47.80 24.94 -4.24
CA ASN A 665 47.29 23.98 -5.22
C ASN A 665 46.36 22.99 -4.52
N GLN A 666 45.19 23.45 -4.10
CA GLN A 666 44.11 22.60 -3.63
C GLN A 666 42.87 22.92 -4.44
N THR A 667 42.94 22.57 -5.73
CA THR A 667 41.75 22.33 -6.53
C THR A 667 41.46 20.85 -6.38
N VAL A 668 40.20 20.47 -6.11
CA VAL A 668 39.78 19.07 -6.20
C VAL A 668 40.30 18.53 -7.54
N ASN A 669 41.20 17.55 -7.51
CA ASN A 669 41.78 17.02 -8.73
C ASN A 669 40.67 16.25 -9.46
N LEU A 670 40.15 16.84 -10.53
CA LEU A 670 39.19 16.20 -11.40
C LEU A 670 39.97 15.32 -12.37
N ASP A 671 40.09 14.05 -12.02
CA ASP A 671 40.73 13.07 -12.87
C ASP A 671 39.87 12.84 -14.11
N LYS A 672 40.54 12.62 -15.25
CA LYS A 672 39.85 12.21 -16.47
C LYS A 672 39.44 10.76 -16.29
N TYR A 673 38.14 10.50 -16.33
CA TYR A 673 37.67 9.12 -16.33
C TYR A 673 37.93 8.49 -17.70
N SER A 674 38.23 7.20 -17.70
CA SER A 674 38.31 6.41 -18.92
C SER A 674 36.91 6.12 -19.42
N PHE A 675 36.61 6.58 -20.63
CA PHE A 675 35.40 6.21 -21.34
C PHE A 675 35.74 5.10 -22.36
N THR A 676 34.88 4.08 -22.44
CA THR A 676 34.93 3.06 -23.49
C THR A 676 33.60 2.99 -24.23
N ALA A 677 33.67 2.93 -25.56
CA ALA A 677 32.51 2.61 -26.40
C ALA A 677 32.33 1.09 -26.58
N ALA A 678 33.17 0.27 -25.94
CA ALA A 678 33.02 -1.18 -25.96
C ALA A 678 31.73 -1.56 -25.21
N THR A 679 30.93 -2.39 -25.87
CA THR A 679 29.67 -2.95 -25.37
C THR A 679 29.75 -4.47 -25.46
N ASP A 680 28.88 -5.17 -24.73
CA ASP A 680 28.75 -6.63 -24.86
C ASP A 680 28.16 -7.02 -26.23
N ASP A 681 28.13 -8.32 -26.52
CA ASP A 681 27.67 -8.84 -27.82
C ASP A 681 26.16 -8.60 -28.07
N GLU A 682 25.40 -8.22 -27.04
CA GLU A 682 23.96 -7.95 -27.14
C GLU A 682 23.64 -6.46 -27.36
N ARG A 683 24.64 -5.57 -27.24
CA ARG A 683 24.45 -4.12 -27.28
C ARG A 683 25.29 -3.47 -28.35
N LEU A 684 24.79 -2.36 -28.86
CA LEU A 684 25.52 -1.47 -29.75
C LEU A 684 25.65 -0.11 -29.08
N TYR A 685 26.86 0.44 -29.11
CA TYR A 685 27.08 1.81 -28.67
C TYR A 685 26.51 2.80 -29.68
N TRP A 686 25.62 3.67 -29.22
CA TRP A 686 25.10 4.81 -29.99
C TRP A 686 25.26 6.11 -29.19
N PRO A 687 25.88 7.17 -29.75
CA PRO A 687 26.03 8.44 -29.04
C PRO A 687 24.68 9.16 -28.95
N PHE A 688 24.39 9.76 -27.79
CA PHE A 688 23.17 10.53 -27.61
C PHE A 688 23.24 11.88 -28.33
N GLU A 689 22.38 12.09 -29.33
CA GLU A 689 22.33 13.30 -30.16
C GLU A 689 21.26 14.32 -29.71
N GLY A 690 20.55 14.04 -28.61
CA GLY A 690 19.45 14.86 -28.11
C GLY A 690 18.06 14.36 -28.50
N GLU A 691 17.98 13.32 -29.33
CA GLU A 691 16.74 12.63 -29.69
C GLU A 691 16.53 11.40 -28.81
N TYR A 692 15.28 11.14 -28.42
CA TYR A 692 14.92 9.98 -27.61
C TYR A 692 14.28 8.90 -28.47
N TRP A 693 14.81 7.69 -28.42
CA TRP A 693 14.29 6.53 -29.13
C TRP A 693 13.67 5.54 -28.17
N ARG A 694 12.50 4.99 -28.53
CA ARG A 694 11.70 4.13 -27.63
C ARG A 694 12.46 2.87 -27.22
N ASP A 695 13.24 2.31 -28.13
CA ASP A 695 14.05 1.11 -27.94
C ASP A 695 15.30 1.37 -27.07
N GLU A 696 15.82 2.60 -27.02
CA GLU A 696 16.95 3.00 -26.16
C GLU A 696 16.56 3.26 -24.70
N LEU A 697 15.27 3.50 -24.41
CA LEU A 697 14.80 3.80 -23.05
C LEU A 697 15.19 2.68 -22.06
N GLY A 698 15.93 3.03 -21.01
CA GLY A 698 16.48 2.10 -20.01
C GLY A 698 17.88 1.57 -20.31
N ALA A 699 18.37 1.75 -21.54
CA ALA A 699 19.72 1.36 -21.97
C ALA A 699 20.74 2.50 -21.87
N TYR A 700 20.28 3.75 -21.67
CA TYR A 700 21.17 4.90 -21.51
C TYR A 700 22.19 4.69 -20.39
N GLN A 701 23.42 5.11 -20.66
CA GLN A 701 24.51 5.25 -19.69
C GLN A 701 25.10 6.64 -19.85
N TYR A 702 25.28 7.34 -18.72
CA TYR A 702 25.82 8.70 -18.74
C TYR A 702 27.33 8.65 -18.62
N THR A 703 28.06 9.15 -19.62
CA THR A 703 29.52 9.21 -19.55
C THR A 703 30.01 10.39 -18.70
N LEU A 704 30.58 10.10 -17.54
CA LEU A 704 31.26 11.13 -16.74
C LEU A 704 32.67 11.33 -17.29
N THR A 705 32.94 12.47 -17.95
CA THR A 705 34.28 12.72 -18.55
C THR A 705 35.36 13.06 -17.53
N LYS A 706 34.96 13.59 -16.38
CA LYS A 706 35.83 13.92 -15.25
C LYS A 706 35.06 13.83 -13.93
N GLY A 707 35.77 13.51 -12.86
CA GLY A 707 35.27 13.62 -11.49
C GLY A 707 36.35 13.25 -10.48
N CYS A 708 35.98 13.26 -9.20
CA CYS A 708 36.89 13.03 -8.08
C CYS A 708 36.77 11.63 -7.44
N ARG A 709 35.81 10.81 -7.90
CA ARG A 709 35.61 9.43 -7.42
C ARG A 709 35.77 8.47 -8.58
N PRO A 710 36.85 7.69 -8.67
CA PRO A 710 36.98 6.74 -9.75
C PRO A 710 35.72 5.86 -9.78
N PRO A 711 35.15 5.57 -10.97
CA PRO A 711 34.10 4.57 -11.07
C PRO A 711 34.64 3.31 -10.41
N GLU A 712 33.88 2.72 -9.48
CA GLU A 712 34.29 1.46 -8.85
C GLU A 712 34.56 0.47 -9.99
N GLU A 713 35.80 -0.02 -10.09
CA GLU A 713 36.09 -1.11 -11.01
C GLU A 713 35.19 -2.26 -10.56
N THR A 714 34.12 -2.49 -11.31
CA THR A 714 33.44 -3.78 -11.35
C THR A 714 34.48 -4.74 -11.89
N THR A 715 35.36 -5.17 -11.00
CA THR A 715 36.05 -6.43 -11.16
C THR A 715 34.93 -7.44 -11.27
N ILE A 716 34.64 -7.83 -12.52
CA ILE A 716 33.97 -9.07 -12.83
C ILE A 716 34.96 -10.14 -12.35
N THR A 717 35.03 -10.34 -11.04
CA THR A 717 35.54 -11.58 -10.47
C THR A 717 34.46 -12.60 -10.78
N GLY A 718 34.57 -13.19 -11.97
CA GLY A 718 33.88 -14.43 -12.27
C GLY A 718 34.27 -15.43 -11.21
N ASN A 719 33.31 -15.78 -10.37
CA ASN A 719 33.35 -16.91 -9.45
C ASN A 719 32.01 -17.61 -9.52
#